data_AF-A0A7K1ZTP6-F1
#
_entry.id   AF-A0A7K1ZTP6-F1
#
_cell.length_a   1.000
_cell.length_b   1.000
_cell.length_c   1.000
_cell.angle_alpha   90.00
_cell.angle_beta   90.00
_cell.angle_gamma   90.00
#
_symmetry.space_group_name_H-M   'P 1'
#
loop_
_entity.id
_entity.type
_entity.pdbx_description
1 polymer ?
#
loop_
_entity_poly.entity_id
_entity_poly.type
_entity_poly.pdbx_seq_one_letter_code
_entity_poly.pdbx_strand_id
1 'polypeptide(L)'
;MTRRDKEIFSELGDCPTAPSRPVLRDKPRTSGPHGGYTPPLTCAFCLEFASSGWAVLATGALVASLLAVGASSAVALDEDSKPNAQAATSACVGDATGDMMFSDVSEMHAFRGAIDCLAYYGITVGYGDGTFRPEADVSNEEMVLFMERAAGAAGADADAVVGDFAMTGSDPVDRGDMALLIARLLVAATTKESPVNVTNNADGTFAVSTVMDKDWDFFADSRRSQNRVHDSAASALYELGVAQGTGMGYFSPGASVNRGQMAAFITRALAHTSARPEGVTIQTDEPGGVIISVRDANFHPVANAPVDIFSARADQADEAFSADGSCNMARVTAVAGNAARCEIDALDAITGLDGNNDPGAIDVNTDAGGTTVWAWTGESGDKVEDGGEGIASVNLTATAPVGADAAKVTTDVPMGVTRQAFGSTVTVTIQLVGDAESDRADAGPTDDGDSYTVTLRSMADLNEATDDPATAGAEVTAGTSVSTQTIAVDASGKGTFTITAADPDPNNDDDPDSGSIDRVRVSYTVAAAGTSTALATDITGSSATGTITFSDAPGQVVAASLKPTVSYLTAPTSGAASNVVTVTVVDQYGKPVRGHLVRLSSNHSSTPPADADVSKFPRARRTDSSGTVRIGYSHTGNGSIEALVANTSTTADDGTETLAAITGGTANFYWAKAATTATEITGLGTSTVVHVADADSNTLLIGGGPSAPPLIVRYDDNDQYSVGASGSEELTSMAAFEEALAKDEDNNDTVAVTSYDPTDSSDVARFVLTVVADT
;
A
#
# COMPACT_ATOMS: atom_id res chain seq x y z
N MET A 1 -47.85 -19.51 26.16
CA MET A 1 -48.39 -20.67 26.90
C MET A 1 -48.13 -20.49 28.40
N THR A 2 -48.84 -21.24 29.23
CA THR A 2 -49.03 -21.16 30.70
C THR A 2 -47.81 -20.98 31.64
N ARG A 3 -47.99 -20.07 32.62
CA ARG A 3 -47.59 -20.07 34.05
C ARG A 3 -46.75 -21.24 34.61
N ARG A 4 -45.72 -20.91 35.41
CA ARG A 4 -45.46 -21.29 36.84
C ARG A 4 -44.23 -20.48 37.36
N ASP A 5 -43.84 -20.44 38.64
CA ASP A 5 -44.53 -20.23 39.93
C ASP A 5 -43.44 -19.76 40.96
N LYS A 6 -43.57 -18.56 41.57
CA LYS A 6 -43.88 -18.29 43.00
C LYS A 6 -42.85 -18.69 44.09
N GLU A 7 -42.20 -17.67 44.68
CA GLU A 7 -41.83 -17.40 46.10
C GLU A 7 -41.06 -18.42 46.98
N ILE A 8 -40.16 -17.92 47.87
CA ILE A 8 -40.20 -17.93 49.37
C ILE A 8 -38.79 -17.62 50.00
N PHE A 9 -38.77 -17.08 51.25
CA PHE A 9 -37.63 -16.72 52.15
C PHE A 9 -36.87 -15.41 51.81
N SER A 10 -36.79 -14.32 52.60
CA SER A 10 -37.03 -13.97 54.03
C SER A 10 -35.91 -14.28 55.05
N GLU A 11 -35.20 -13.25 55.55
CA GLU A 11 -35.24 -12.81 56.96
C GLU A 11 -34.46 -11.49 57.22
N LEU A 12 -34.61 -10.91 58.43
CA LEU A 12 -34.21 -9.55 58.84
C LEU A 12 -32.92 -9.51 59.70
N GLY A 13 -32.29 -8.33 59.81
CA GLY A 13 -31.23 -8.04 60.80
C GLY A 13 -30.95 -6.54 60.98
N ASP A 14 -31.01 -6.04 62.23
CA ASP A 14 -31.10 -4.61 62.59
C ASP A 14 -29.76 -3.88 62.87
N CYS A 15 -29.87 -2.54 62.91
CA CYS A 15 -28.85 -1.50 63.24
C CYS A 15 -28.39 -1.54 64.73
N PRO A 16 -27.28 -0.87 65.19
CA PRO A 16 -27.40 0.55 65.61
C PRO A 16 -26.12 1.47 65.74
N THR A 17 -26.30 2.77 65.42
CA THR A 17 -25.80 4.00 66.14
C THR A 17 -24.31 4.44 66.27
N ALA A 18 -24.11 5.77 66.27
CA ALA A 18 -22.86 6.54 66.48
C ALA A 18 -22.62 7.00 67.95
N PRO A 19 -21.51 7.72 68.30
CA PRO A 19 -21.62 9.17 68.60
C PRO A 19 -20.35 10.07 68.32
N SER A 20 -20.24 11.23 68.97
CA SER A 20 -19.67 12.52 68.49
C SER A 20 -18.47 13.18 69.24
N ARG A 21 -17.69 14.06 68.53
CA ARG A 21 -17.01 15.37 68.87
C ARG A 21 -16.53 15.70 70.33
N PRO A 22 -15.36 16.39 70.57
CA PRO A 22 -15.21 17.88 70.47
C PRO A 22 -13.79 18.47 70.11
N VAL A 23 -13.59 19.62 69.42
CA VAL A 23 -13.49 21.09 69.80
C VAL A 23 -12.26 21.56 70.63
N LEU A 24 -11.49 22.57 70.11
CA LEU A 24 -10.81 23.74 70.76
C LEU A 24 -9.74 24.40 69.81
N ARG A 25 -9.08 25.55 70.09
CA ARG A 25 -9.54 26.97 69.93
C ARG A 25 -8.35 27.96 69.76
N ASP A 26 -8.58 29.10 69.08
CA ASP A 26 -7.89 30.43 69.12
C ASP A 26 -6.54 30.76 68.39
N LYS A 27 -6.42 32.07 68.06
CA LYS A 27 -5.42 32.87 67.28
C LYS A 27 -4.55 33.75 68.26
N PRO A 28 -3.72 34.79 67.92
CA PRO A 28 -3.51 35.56 66.65
C PRO A 28 -2.09 36.15 66.29
N ARG A 29 -1.94 36.63 65.03
CA ARG A 29 -1.18 37.82 64.49
C ARG A 29 0.33 38.01 64.85
N THR A 30 1.18 38.66 64.04
CA THR A 30 1.06 39.43 62.77
C THR A 30 1.86 38.72 61.63
N SER A 31 2.35 39.26 60.50
CA SER A 31 2.35 40.58 59.81
C SER A 31 2.60 40.40 58.29
N GLY A 32 2.47 41.47 57.49
CA GLY A 32 2.98 41.56 56.10
C GLY A 32 3.69 42.92 55.89
N PRO A 33 3.73 43.52 54.68
CA PRO A 33 3.34 43.06 53.33
C PRO A 33 4.59 42.88 52.42
N HIS A 34 4.63 42.74 51.08
CA HIS A 34 3.70 42.65 49.92
C HIS A 34 4.22 41.51 48.99
N GLY A 35 3.58 41.06 47.91
CA GLY A 35 2.24 41.28 47.34
C GLY A 35 2.11 40.59 45.96
N GLY A 36 0.90 40.17 45.56
CA GLY A 36 0.62 39.64 44.20
C GLY A 36 0.65 38.10 44.07
N TYR A 37 -0.41 37.42 44.51
CA TYR A 37 -0.62 35.98 44.31
C TYR A 37 -2.10 35.67 44.04
N THR A 38 -2.43 35.07 42.89
CA THR A 38 -3.58 34.13 42.66
C THR A 38 -5.01 34.68 42.93
N PRO A 39 -6.12 33.89 42.89
CA PRO A 39 -6.39 32.54 42.33
C PRO A 39 -7.65 32.47 41.41
N PRO A 40 -8.00 31.30 40.85
CA PRO A 40 -9.34 30.99 40.33
C PRO A 40 -10.35 30.66 41.46
N LEU A 41 -11.66 30.80 41.21
CA LEU A 41 -12.72 30.08 41.94
C LEU A 41 -14.10 30.16 41.24
N THR A 42 -14.81 29.04 41.36
CA THR A 42 -16.16 28.66 40.89
C THR A 42 -17.36 29.56 41.25
N CYS A 43 -18.39 29.53 40.39
CA CYS A 43 -19.83 29.60 40.71
C CYS A 43 -20.61 28.85 39.59
N ALA A 44 -21.81 28.26 39.73
CA ALA A 44 -22.59 27.60 40.79
C ALA A 44 -24.10 27.78 40.51
N PHE A 45 -24.84 26.66 40.25
CA PHE A 45 -26.32 26.51 40.36
C PHE A 45 -27.20 27.32 39.37
N CYS A 46 -28.41 26.90 38.93
CA CYS A 46 -29.28 25.74 39.20
C CYS A 46 -30.32 25.62 38.04
N LEU A 47 -30.91 24.44 37.74
CA LEU A 47 -32.38 24.29 37.61
C LEU A 47 -32.86 22.81 37.56
N GLU A 48 -34.15 22.64 37.85
CA GLU A 48 -34.86 21.47 38.41
C GLU A 48 -35.20 20.29 37.48
N PHE A 49 -35.43 19.11 38.09
CA PHE A 49 -36.02 17.90 37.48
C PHE A 49 -37.56 17.93 37.43
N ALA A 50 -38.16 17.36 36.38
CA ALA A 50 -39.59 17.03 36.33
C ALA A 50 -39.89 15.65 35.68
N SER A 51 -39.94 14.62 36.52
CA SER A 51 -40.66 13.32 36.44
C SER A 51 -41.08 12.64 35.11
N SER A 52 -40.79 11.31 35.09
CA SER A 52 -41.37 10.16 34.34
C SER A 52 -40.60 9.71 33.09
N GLY A 53 -39.92 8.57 32.99
CA GLY A 53 -39.97 7.26 33.68
C GLY A 53 -40.36 6.18 32.66
N TRP A 54 -39.67 5.04 32.46
CA TRP A 54 -38.60 4.35 33.19
C TRP A 54 -37.41 4.02 32.27
N ALA A 55 -36.17 4.11 32.77
CA ALA A 55 -34.97 3.57 32.11
C ALA A 55 -34.32 2.51 33.01
N VAL A 56 -33.84 1.40 32.41
CA VAL A 56 -33.06 0.37 33.10
C VAL A 56 -31.59 0.80 33.08
N LEU A 57 -31.06 1.19 34.24
CA LEU A 57 -29.64 1.49 34.42
C LEU A 57 -28.82 0.20 34.45
N ALA A 58 -28.11 -0.08 33.37
CA ALA A 58 -26.85 -0.82 33.43
C ALA A 58 -25.71 0.21 33.39
N THR A 59 -25.03 0.41 34.52
CA THR A 59 -23.90 1.34 34.63
C THR A 59 -22.66 0.75 33.95
N GLY A 60 -22.47 1.04 32.66
CA GLY A 60 -21.18 0.90 31.99
C GLY A 60 -20.27 2.05 32.39
N ALA A 61 -19.10 1.76 32.95
CA ALA A 61 -18.18 2.78 33.43
C ALA A 61 -17.45 3.45 32.26
N LEU A 62 -17.53 4.79 32.21
CA LEU A 62 -16.74 5.63 31.34
C LEU A 62 -15.30 5.62 31.90
N VAL A 63 -14.40 4.85 31.27
CA VAL A 63 -12.96 4.84 31.57
C VAL A 63 -12.23 5.45 30.39
N ALA A 64 -11.47 6.50 30.64
CA ALA A 64 -10.65 7.17 29.63
C ALA A 64 -9.41 6.31 29.32
N SER A 65 -9.45 5.58 28.21
CA SER A 65 -8.29 4.90 27.63
C SER A 65 -7.65 5.76 26.54
N LEU A 66 -7.08 6.90 26.95
CA LEU A 66 -6.16 7.67 26.11
C LEU A 66 -4.73 7.50 26.66
N LEU A 67 -4.11 6.37 26.34
CA LEU A 67 -2.68 6.15 26.48
C LEU A 67 -2.16 5.53 25.19
N ALA A 68 -1.20 6.20 24.56
CA ALA A 68 -0.70 5.89 23.24
C ALA A 68 0.27 4.70 23.23
N VAL A 69 0.07 3.77 22.31
CA VAL A 69 1.10 3.05 21.51
C VAL A 69 0.41 2.65 20.20
N GLY A 70 1.03 2.90 19.04
CA GLY A 70 0.46 2.47 17.74
C GLY A 70 0.97 3.22 16.51
N ALA A 71 1.48 4.44 16.70
CA ALA A 71 2.37 5.10 15.75
C ALA A 71 3.23 6.09 16.56
N SER A 72 4.55 5.99 16.44
CA SER A 72 5.40 7.09 16.88
C SER A 72 5.12 8.27 15.95
N SER A 73 4.60 9.37 16.48
CA SER A 73 4.80 10.66 15.81
C SER A 73 6.30 10.81 15.61
N ALA A 74 6.74 11.15 14.40
CA ALA A 74 8.14 11.34 14.07
C ALA A 74 8.70 12.62 14.73
N VAL A 75 8.83 12.59 16.06
CA VAL A 75 9.91 13.31 16.72
C VAL A 75 11.17 12.63 16.22
N ALA A 76 12.04 13.37 15.53
CA ALA A 76 13.33 12.86 15.12
C ALA A 76 14.06 12.35 16.38
N LEU A 77 14.14 11.03 16.50
CA LEU A 77 15.14 10.41 17.35
C LEU A 77 16.50 10.74 16.72
N ASP A 78 17.48 10.99 17.58
CA ASP A 78 18.87 11.18 17.17
C ASP A 78 19.31 9.97 16.31
N GLU A 79 20.32 10.14 15.45
CA GLU A 79 20.88 9.00 14.71
C GLU A 79 21.40 7.92 15.69
N ASP A 80 21.95 8.37 16.82
CA ASP A 80 22.35 7.59 18.01
C ASP A 80 21.18 6.88 18.74
N SER A 81 19.93 7.04 18.27
CA SER A 81 18.69 6.51 18.86
C SER A 81 17.87 5.66 17.86
N LYS A 82 18.53 5.12 16.85
CA LYS A 82 18.02 4.04 15.99
C LYS A 82 18.64 2.70 16.41
N PRO A 83 17.92 1.58 16.30
CA PRO A 83 18.44 0.25 16.63
C PRO A 83 19.48 -0.21 15.58
N ASN A 84 20.68 -0.61 16.02
CA ASN A 84 21.85 -0.78 15.15
C ASN A 84 21.94 -2.14 14.43
N ALA A 85 21.00 -3.06 14.68
CA ALA A 85 21.04 -4.44 14.18
C ALA A 85 19.64 -5.00 13.91
N GLN A 86 18.76 -4.25 13.24
CA GLN A 86 17.44 -4.77 12.82
C GLN A 86 17.56 -6.00 11.90
N ALA A 87 16.52 -6.84 11.87
CA ALA A 87 16.47 -7.98 10.96
C ALA A 87 16.27 -7.49 9.52
N ALA A 88 17.10 -7.96 8.59
CA ALA A 88 16.97 -7.65 7.16
C ALA A 88 15.75 -8.32 6.51
N THR A 89 15.25 -9.42 7.07
CA THR A 89 14.10 -10.17 6.54
C THR A 89 13.11 -10.57 7.63
N SER A 90 11.84 -10.73 7.26
CA SER A 90 10.73 -11.10 8.14
C SER A 90 10.61 -12.62 8.31
N ALA A 91 10.18 -13.07 9.49
CA ALA A 91 9.69 -14.44 9.67
C ALA A 91 8.27 -14.65 9.13
N CYS A 92 7.53 -13.59 8.86
CA CYS A 92 6.12 -13.63 8.47
C CYS A 92 5.96 -13.05 7.07
N VAL A 93 5.86 -13.92 6.07
CA VAL A 93 5.66 -13.60 4.64
C VAL A 93 4.70 -14.61 4.01
N GLY A 94 4.06 -14.25 2.90
CA GLY A 94 3.07 -15.10 2.21
C GLY A 94 1.94 -15.53 3.15
N ASP A 95 1.58 -16.82 3.11
CA ASP A 95 0.49 -17.44 3.87
C ASP A 95 0.55 -17.18 5.38
N ALA A 96 1.74 -16.96 5.95
CA ALA A 96 1.92 -16.58 7.36
C ALA A 96 1.31 -15.21 7.72
N THR A 97 0.73 -14.49 6.74
CA THR A 97 0.04 -13.20 6.90
C THR A 97 -1.39 -13.20 6.35
N GLY A 98 -1.86 -14.31 5.74
CA GLY A 98 -3.01 -14.31 4.84
C GLY A 98 -4.41 -14.40 5.48
N ASP A 99 -4.55 -15.08 6.61
CA ASP A 99 -5.86 -15.53 7.12
C ASP A 99 -6.29 -14.86 8.43
N MET A 100 -7.60 -14.59 8.57
CA MET A 100 -8.20 -14.23 9.87
C MET A 100 -8.36 -15.49 10.74
N MET A 101 -7.31 -15.85 11.49
CA MET A 101 -7.28 -17.10 12.26
C MET A 101 -8.19 -17.08 13.51
N PHE A 102 -8.58 -15.90 14.01
CA PHE A 102 -9.36 -15.75 15.25
C PHE A 102 -10.50 -14.74 15.12
N SER A 103 -11.65 -15.08 15.73
CA SER A 103 -12.90 -14.32 15.60
C SER A 103 -12.93 -12.97 16.33
N ASP A 104 -12.01 -12.74 17.26
CA ASP A 104 -11.89 -11.52 18.07
C ASP A 104 -10.71 -10.63 17.66
N VAL A 105 -10.00 -10.97 16.57
CA VAL A 105 -8.95 -10.16 15.97
C VAL A 105 -9.50 -9.55 14.69
N SER A 106 -9.88 -8.27 14.73
CA SER A 106 -10.43 -7.57 13.56
C SER A 106 -9.36 -7.28 12.50
N GLU A 107 -9.77 -7.02 11.26
CA GLU A 107 -8.85 -6.74 10.16
C GLU A 107 -7.92 -5.54 10.43
N MET A 108 -8.42 -4.56 11.20
CA MET A 108 -7.70 -3.33 11.59
C MET A 108 -6.99 -3.44 12.95
N HIS A 109 -6.93 -4.63 13.56
CA HIS A 109 -6.31 -4.80 14.87
C HIS A 109 -4.78 -4.67 14.79
N ALA A 110 -4.19 -3.80 15.61
CA ALA A 110 -2.78 -3.40 15.51
C ALA A 110 -1.77 -4.56 15.59
N PHE A 111 -2.13 -5.67 16.24
CA PHE A 111 -1.29 -6.86 16.35
C PHE A 111 -1.69 -8.01 15.43
N ARG A 112 -2.65 -7.82 14.50
CA ARG A 112 -3.23 -8.88 13.67
C ARG A 112 -2.16 -9.74 12.98
N GLY A 113 -1.29 -9.15 12.15
CA GLY A 113 -0.28 -9.89 11.41
C GLY A 113 0.73 -10.65 12.29
N ALA A 114 1.00 -10.18 13.51
CA ALA A 114 1.82 -10.92 14.46
C ALA A 114 1.08 -12.12 15.05
N ILE A 115 -0.21 -11.97 15.37
CA ILE A 115 -1.07 -13.03 15.90
C ILE A 115 -1.29 -14.12 14.83
N ASP A 116 -1.62 -13.72 13.60
CA ASP A 116 -1.85 -14.63 12.47
C ASP A 116 -0.56 -15.40 12.13
N CYS A 117 0.60 -14.74 12.18
CA CYS A 117 1.90 -15.40 12.02
C CYS A 117 2.21 -16.41 13.15
N LEU A 118 1.93 -16.09 14.42
CA LEU A 118 2.06 -17.09 15.49
C LEU A 118 1.10 -18.27 15.32
N ALA A 119 -0.05 -18.08 14.69
CA ALA A 119 -0.99 -19.16 14.41
C ALA A 119 -0.49 -20.06 13.27
N TYR A 120 0.05 -19.47 12.21
CA TYR A 120 0.68 -20.18 11.09
C TYR A 120 1.82 -21.11 11.58
N TYR A 121 2.71 -20.60 12.44
CA TYR A 121 3.79 -21.40 13.04
C TYR A 121 3.33 -22.41 14.10
N GLY A 122 2.01 -22.54 14.35
CA GLY A 122 1.46 -23.41 15.40
C GLY A 122 1.82 -23.00 16.83
N ILE A 123 2.44 -21.82 17.01
CA ILE A 123 2.84 -21.27 18.30
C ILE A 123 1.59 -20.96 19.14
N THR A 124 0.54 -20.44 18.51
CA THR A 124 -0.81 -20.31 19.12
C THR A 124 -1.85 -21.14 18.39
N VAL A 125 -2.86 -21.59 19.15
CA VAL A 125 -4.12 -22.14 18.62
C VAL A 125 -5.33 -21.38 19.19
N GLY A 126 -5.08 -20.24 19.83
CA GLY A 126 -6.08 -19.49 20.59
C GLY A 126 -6.69 -20.30 21.74
N TYR A 127 -7.93 -19.96 22.09
CA TYR A 127 -8.77 -20.70 23.01
C TYR A 127 -9.77 -21.58 22.23
N GLY A 128 -10.28 -22.64 22.88
CA GLY A 128 -11.21 -23.60 22.25
C GLY A 128 -12.59 -23.06 21.84
N ASP A 129 -12.81 -21.76 21.97
CA ASP A 129 -13.97 -21.01 21.48
C ASP A 129 -13.70 -20.25 20.16
N GLY A 130 -12.47 -20.30 19.62
CA GLY A 130 -12.06 -19.59 18.40
C GLY A 130 -11.64 -18.14 18.63
N THR A 131 -11.24 -17.79 19.87
CA THR A 131 -10.71 -16.46 20.24
C THR A 131 -9.22 -16.51 20.56
N PHE A 132 -8.49 -15.40 20.34
CA PHE A 132 -7.09 -15.23 20.76
C PHE A 132 -6.94 -14.44 22.06
N ARG A 133 -7.86 -13.49 22.31
CA ARG A 133 -7.92 -12.55 23.44
C ARG A 133 -6.69 -11.64 23.55
N PRO A 134 -6.44 -10.77 22.54
CA PRO A 134 -5.21 -9.97 22.45
C PRO A 134 -4.95 -9.06 23.66
N GLU A 135 -6.01 -8.56 24.30
CA GLU A 135 -5.93 -7.65 25.45
C GLU A 135 -5.79 -8.34 26.82
N ALA A 136 -5.80 -9.67 26.88
CA ALA A 136 -5.56 -10.37 28.14
C ALA A 136 -4.06 -10.41 28.46
N ASP A 137 -3.71 -10.23 29.74
CA ASP A 137 -2.35 -10.47 30.25
C ASP A 137 -1.95 -11.94 30.05
N VAL A 138 -0.67 -12.19 29.79
CA VAL A 138 -0.11 -13.55 29.65
C VAL A 138 0.31 -14.08 31.02
N SER A 139 -0.15 -15.28 31.41
CA SER A 139 0.37 -15.95 32.62
C SER A 139 1.74 -16.57 32.39
N ASN A 140 2.48 -16.87 33.46
CA ASN A 140 3.78 -17.54 33.33
C ASN A 140 3.69 -18.91 32.63
N GLU A 141 2.67 -19.71 32.93
CA GLU A 141 2.39 -21.00 32.29
C GLU A 141 2.05 -20.87 30.80
N GLU A 142 1.24 -19.86 30.43
CA GLU A 142 0.96 -19.57 29.02
C GLU A 142 2.25 -19.17 28.29
N MET A 143 3.04 -18.26 28.86
CA MET A 143 4.29 -17.76 28.25
C MET A 143 5.31 -18.86 27.99
N VAL A 144 5.47 -19.82 28.92
CA VAL A 144 6.34 -20.98 28.72
C VAL A 144 5.91 -21.76 27.47
N LEU A 145 4.61 -22.05 27.32
CA LEU A 145 4.10 -22.77 26.15
C LEU A 145 4.31 -22.00 24.83
N PHE A 146 4.15 -20.68 24.83
CA PHE A 146 4.47 -19.84 23.67
C PHE A 146 5.96 -19.93 23.31
N MET A 147 6.85 -19.82 24.29
CA MET A 147 8.30 -19.81 24.07
C MET A 147 8.87 -21.19 23.73
N GLU A 148 8.32 -22.29 24.26
CA GLU A 148 8.67 -23.66 23.85
C GLU A 148 8.39 -23.89 22.36
N ARG A 149 7.23 -23.43 21.88
CA ARG A 149 6.84 -23.57 20.47
C ARG A 149 7.62 -22.62 19.56
N ALA A 150 7.87 -21.39 20.01
CA ALA A 150 8.73 -20.46 19.29
C ALA A 150 10.17 -20.98 19.17
N ALA A 151 10.70 -21.65 20.20
CA ALA A 151 11.97 -22.35 20.13
C ALA A 151 11.94 -23.49 19.09
N GLY A 152 10.88 -24.30 19.08
CA GLY A 152 10.69 -25.35 18.08
C GLY A 152 10.70 -24.83 16.64
N ALA A 153 9.94 -23.76 16.34
CA ALA A 153 9.91 -23.12 15.04
C ALA A 153 11.25 -22.45 14.64
N ALA A 154 12.01 -21.96 15.63
CA ALA A 154 13.35 -21.40 15.44
C ALA A 154 14.48 -22.46 15.41
N GLY A 155 14.17 -23.75 15.51
CA GLY A 155 15.16 -24.83 15.59
C GLY A 155 16.00 -24.86 16.87
N ALA A 156 15.57 -24.12 17.91
CA ALA A 156 16.28 -23.94 19.16
C ALA A 156 15.89 -24.97 20.24
N ASP A 157 16.81 -25.26 21.15
CA ASP A 157 16.53 -26.09 22.33
C ASP A 157 15.65 -25.35 23.34
N ALA A 158 14.39 -25.79 23.47
CA ALA A 158 13.42 -25.19 24.38
C ALA A 158 13.87 -25.19 25.85
N ASP A 159 14.59 -26.22 26.31
CA ASP A 159 15.10 -26.29 27.69
C ASP A 159 16.07 -25.13 27.99
N ALA A 160 16.83 -24.67 26.98
CA ALA A 160 17.73 -23.52 27.10
C ALA A 160 17.00 -22.17 27.16
N VAL A 161 15.75 -22.11 26.70
CA VAL A 161 14.90 -20.90 26.70
C VAL A 161 14.12 -20.79 28.01
N VAL A 162 13.32 -21.82 28.34
CA VAL A 162 12.30 -21.76 29.41
C VAL A 162 12.66 -22.51 30.70
N GLY A 163 13.76 -23.27 30.74
CA GLY A 163 13.98 -24.35 31.72
C GLY A 163 13.93 -24.00 33.22
N ASP A 164 14.18 -22.74 33.61
CA ASP A 164 13.97 -22.25 34.98
C ASP A 164 12.71 -21.36 35.14
N PHE A 165 12.22 -20.79 34.05
CA PHE A 165 11.27 -19.68 34.05
C PHE A 165 9.91 -20.04 34.66
N ALA A 166 9.41 -21.25 34.41
CA ALA A 166 8.16 -21.75 34.97
C ALA A 166 8.10 -21.69 36.52
N MET A 167 9.26 -21.66 37.19
CA MET A 167 9.39 -21.62 38.65
C MET A 167 9.85 -20.27 39.21
N THR A 168 10.34 -19.35 38.37
CA THR A 168 10.99 -18.10 38.81
C THR A 168 10.45 -16.83 38.16
N GLY A 169 9.70 -16.92 37.07
CA GLY A 169 9.13 -15.78 36.36
C GLY A 169 7.96 -15.13 37.09
N SER A 170 7.69 -13.88 36.71
CA SER A 170 6.51 -13.10 37.09
C SER A 170 5.21 -13.70 36.56
N ASP A 171 4.13 -13.55 37.32
CA ASP A 171 2.77 -13.95 36.93
C ASP A 171 1.76 -12.85 37.36
N PRO A 172 1.09 -12.16 36.41
CA PRO A 172 1.30 -12.22 34.96
C PRO A 172 2.72 -11.77 34.56
N VAL A 173 3.16 -12.17 33.37
CA VAL A 173 4.53 -11.93 32.89
C VAL A 173 4.76 -10.44 32.62
N ASP A 174 5.84 -9.89 33.20
CA ASP A 174 6.30 -8.53 32.96
C ASP A 174 7.22 -8.40 31.73
N ARG A 175 7.38 -7.16 31.25
CA ARG A 175 8.19 -6.85 30.06
C ARG A 175 9.67 -7.17 30.26
N GLY A 176 10.17 -7.13 31.48
CA GLY A 176 11.54 -7.50 31.83
C GLY A 176 11.81 -8.99 31.65
N ASP A 177 10.90 -9.82 32.14
CA ASP A 177 10.93 -11.27 32.00
C ASP A 177 10.70 -11.71 30.55
N MET A 178 9.79 -11.04 29.83
CA MET A 178 9.61 -11.25 28.39
C MET A 178 10.91 -10.97 27.61
N ALA A 179 11.62 -9.87 27.94
CA ALA A 179 12.89 -9.56 27.31
C ALA A 179 13.96 -10.64 27.57
N LEU A 180 14.03 -11.16 28.81
CA LEU A 180 14.95 -12.24 29.17
C LEU A 180 14.68 -13.53 28.37
N LEU A 181 13.41 -13.94 28.25
CA LEU A 181 13.02 -15.14 27.50
C LEU A 181 13.38 -15.03 26.01
N ILE A 182 13.10 -13.90 25.38
CA ILE A 182 13.45 -13.70 23.97
C ILE A 182 14.96 -13.66 23.78
N ALA A 183 15.71 -12.97 24.66
CA ALA A 183 17.16 -12.94 24.55
C ALA A 183 17.78 -14.34 24.66
N ARG A 184 17.21 -15.23 25.49
CA ARG A 184 17.59 -16.66 25.54
C ARG A 184 17.22 -17.42 24.28
N LEU A 185 16.01 -17.21 23.73
CA LEU A 185 15.60 -17.78 22.43
C LEU A 185 16.61 -17.43 21.33
N LEU A 186 17.00 -16.16 21.24
CA LEU A 186 17.96 -15.70 20.23
C LEU A 186 19.38 -16.27 20.45
N VAL A 187 19.83 -16.41 21.70
CA VAL A 187 21.10 -17.12 22.02
C VAL A 187 21.05 -18.59 21.62
N ALA A 188 19.89 -19.24 21.72
CA ALA A 188 19.72 -20.65 21.37
C ALA A 188 19.48 -20.89 19.87
N ALA A 189 18.91 -19.91 19.16
CA ALA A 189 18.55 -20.00 17.74
C ALA A 189 19.61 -19.41 16.78
N THR A 190 20.47 -18.50 17.23
CA THR A 190 21.49 -17.86 16.37
C THR A 190 22.87 -18.50 16.54
N THR A 191 23.65 -18.55 15.46
CA THR A 191 25.02 -19.10 15.44
C THR A 191 26.02 -18.05 14.99
N LYS A 192 27.32 -18.34 15.02
CA LYS A 192 28.35 -17.40 14.54
C LYS A 192 28.31 -17.14 13.03
N GLU A 193 27.53 -17.94 12.30
CA GLU A 193 27.31 -17.81 10.86
C GLU A 193 25.99 -17.06 10.56
N SER A 194 25.16 -16.78 11.57
CA SER A 194 24.01 -15.87 11.44
C SER A 194 24.48 -14.42 11.20
N PRO A 195 23.83 -13.63 10.33
CA PRO A 195 24.22 -12.24 10.05
C PRO A 195 24.29 -11.36 11.29
N VAL A 196 23.36 -11.59 12.23
CA VAL A 196 23.36 -11.02 13.58
C VAL A 196 23.23 -12.18 14.58
N ASN A 197 24.04 -12.15 15.63
CA ASN A 197 24.07 -13.17 16.68
C ASN A 197 23.89 -12.52 18.06
N VAL A 198 23.07 -13.12 18.92
CA VAL A 198 23.01 -12.78 20.34
C VAL A 198 23.85 -13.76 21.13
N THR A 199 24.84 -13.25 21.86
CA THR A 199 25.72 -14.05 22.72
C THR A 199 25.42 -13.83 24.20
N ASN A 200 25.65 -14.85 25.02
CA ASN A 200 25.64 -14.74 26.48
C ASN A 200 27.09 -14.68 27.00
N ASN A 201 27.41 -13.62 27.74
CA ASN A 201 28.72 -13.40 28.35
C ASN A 201 28.94 -14.30 29.57
N ALA A 202 30.20 -14.48 29.97
CA ALA A 202 30.57 -15.28 31.16
C ALA A 202 29.98 -14.77 32.49
N ASP A 203 29.36 -13.58 32.50
CA ASP A 203 28.68 -12.97 33.64
C ASP A 203 27.14 -12.94 33.53
N GLY A 204 26.57 -13.67 32.55
CA GLY A 204 25.14 -13.83 32.31
C GLY A 204 24.50 -12.73 31.47
N THR A 205 25.25 -11.69 31.08
CA THR A 205 24.72 -10.56 30.28
C THR A 205 24.65 -10.90 28.79
N PHE A 206 23.70 -10.29 28.07
CA PHE A 206 23.54 -10.47 26.63
C PHE A 206 24.32 -9.41 25.84
N ALA A 207 24.79 -9.77 24.65
CA ALA A 207 25.45 -8.86 23.71
C ALA A 207 25.19 -9.27 22.26
N VAL A 208 25.01 -8.28 21.37
CA VAL A 208 24.79 -8.48 19.93
C VAL A 208 26.13 -8.39 19.20
N SER A 209 26.42 -9.35 18.31
CA SER A 209 27.77 -9.54 17.73
C SER A 209 28.28 -8.40 16.84
N THR A 210 27.38 -7.64 16.22
CA THR A 210 27.67 -6.49 15.34
C THR A 210 27.84 -5.18 16.11
N VAL A 211 27.55 -5.18 17.42
CA VAL A 211 27.39 -4.00 18.27
C VAL A 211 28.58 -3.94 19.24
N MET A 212 29.60 -3.14 18.90
CA MET A 212 30.95 -3.20 19.51
C MET A 212 31.23 -2.27 20.71
N ASP A 213 30.52 -1.16 20.90
CA ASP A 213 30.75 -0.19 21.99
C ASP A 213 29.75 -0.31 23.16
N LYS A 214 30.03 0.41 24.25
CA LYS A 214 29.50 0.12 25.60
C LYS A 214 28.50 1.12 26.15
N ASP A 215 28.16 2.17 25.40
CA ASP A 215 27.37 3.31 25.88
C ASP A 215 25.90 3.30 25.43
N TRP A 216 25.49 2.32 24.59
CA TRP A 216 24.18 2.23 23.91
C TRP A 216 23.02 1.67 24.74
N ASP A 217 23.11 1.81 26.05
CA ASP A 217 21.97 1.46 26.89
C ASP A 217 20.91 2.56 26.75
N PHE A 218 19.90 2.30 25.92
CA PHE A 218 18.83 3.24 25.58
C PHE A 218 17.80 3.40 26.73
N PHE A 219 17.49 2.32 27.45
CA PHE A 219 16.39 2.29 28.42
C PHE A 219 16.83 2.73 29.82
N ALA A 220 16.72 4.02 30.08
CA ALA A 220 17.15 4.64 31.33
C ALA A 220 16.37 4.19 32.59
N ASP A 221 15.21 3.54 32.43
CA ASP A 221 14.42 2.95 33.52
C ASP A 221 14.75 1.48 33.79
N SER A 222 15.06 0.69 32.75
CA SER A 222 15.55 -0.69 32.88
C SER A 222 16.78 -0.75 33.79
N ARG A 223 17.84 0.02 33.46
CA ARG A 223 19.05 0.24 34.28
C ARG A 223 18.81 0.54 35.75
N ARG A 224 17.76 1.31 36.04
CA ARG A 224 17.48 1.83 37.39
C ARG A 224 16.64 0.88 38.23
N SER A 225 15.91 -0.03 37.60
CA SER A 225 14.89 -0.86 38.26
C SER A 225 15.19 -2.36 38.18
N GLN A 226 16.01 -2.81 37.24
CA GLN A 226 16.31 -4.21 37.01
C GLN A 226 17.75 -4.59 37.40
N ASN A 227 18.03 -5.89 37.41
CA ASN A 227 19.40 -6.38 37.48
C ASN A 227 20.06 -6.34 36.09
N ARG A 228 21.40 -6.29 36.07
CA ARG A 228 22.20 -6.14 34.85
C ARG A 228 21.95 -7.20 33.76
N VAL A 229 21.43 -8.39 34.11
CA VAL A 229 21.11 -9.43 33.12
C VAL A 229 19.83 -9.05 32.35
N HIS A 230 18.76 -8.66 33.05
CA HIS A 230 17.50 -8.28 32.42
C HIS A 230 17.63 -6.94 31.67
N ASP A 231 18.41 -6.03 32.25
CA ASP A 231 18.85 -4.77 31.64
C ASP A 231 19.53 -5.03 30.28
N SER A 232 20.59 -5.87 30.27
CA SER A 232 21.28 -6.24 29.02
C SER A 232 20.39 -6.99 28.02
N ALA A 233 19.37 -7.71 28.48
CA ALA A 233 18.39 -8.34 27.59
C ALA A 233 17.50 -7.27 26.93
N ALA A 234 16.97 -6.32 27.69
CA ALA A 234 16.18 -5.20 27.15
C ALA A 234 17.00 -4.33 26.18
N SER A 235 18.28 -4.05 26.48
CA SER A 235 19.19 -3.35 25.56
C SER A 235 19.44 -4.17 24.28
N ALA A 236 19.78 -5.45 24.40
CA ALA A 236 20.02 -6.30 23.22
C ALA A 236 18.79 -6.39 22.30
N LEU A 237 17.59 -6.51 22.85
CA LEU A 237 16.36 -6.51 22.05
C LEU A 237 16.02 -5.15 21.45
N TYR A 238 16.47 -4.05 22.05
CA TYR A 238 16.34 -2.73 21.44
C TYR A 238 17.20 -2.66 20.18
N GLU A 239 18.48 -3.01 20.26
CA GLU A 239 19.40 -3.02 19.09
C GLU A 239 18.89 -3.85 17.91
N LEU A 240 18.17 -4.93 18.21
CA LEU A 240 17.57 -5.82 17.23
C LEU A 240 16.23 -5.32 16.64
N GLY A 241 15.73 -4.16 17.08
CA GLY A 241 14.41 -3.63 16.73
C GLY A 241 13.22 -4.39 17.34
N VAL A 242 13.48 -5.42 18.14
CA VAL A 242 12.45 -6.26 18.78
C VAL A 242 11.72 -5.48 19.86
N ALA A 243 12.48 -4.84 20.77
CA ALA A 243 11.97 -4.03 21.86
C ALA A 243 11.96 -2.54 21.50
N GLN A 244 10.78 -1.98 21.20
CA GLN A 244 10.62 -0.56 20.84
C GLN A 244 10.37 0.38 22.04
N GLY A 245 10.31 -0.17 23.27
CA GLY A 245 10.01 0.58 24.48
C GLY A 245 8.54 1.02 24.60
N THR A 246 8.31 2.05 25.41
CA THR A 246 7.01 2.73 25.63
C THR A 246 7.09 4.23 25.34
N GLY A 247 8.09 4.67 24.55
CA GLY A 247 8.38 6.07 24.24
C GLY A 247 9.29 6.76 25.25
N MET A 248 9.85 7.93 24.87
CA MET A 248 10.74 8.78 25.69
C MET A 248 11.93 8.07 26.36
N GLY A 249 12.46 7.00 25.76
CA GLY A 249 13.58 6.22 26.33
C GLY A 249 13.21 5.32 27.51
N TYR A 250 11.92 4.99 27.69
CA TYR A 250 11.43 4.05 28.70
C TYR A 250 11.14 2.67 28.11
N PHE A 251 11.48 1.62 28.84
CA PHE A 251 11.09 0.24 28.53
C PHE A 251 9.81 -0.19 29.27
N SER A 252 9.55 0.38 30.45
CA SER A 252 8.52 0.00 31.42
C SER A 252 8.61 -1.48 31.86
N PRO A 253 9.74 -1.93 32.44
CA PRO A 253 10.00 -3.36 32.67
C PRO A 253 8.98 -4.06 33.56
N GLY A 254 8.49 -3.40 34.62
CA GLY A 254 7.52 -3.97 35.55
C GLY A 254 6.05 -3.83 35.13
N ALA A 255 5.77 -3.49 33.88
CA ALA A 255 4.41 -3.55 33.33
C ALA A 255 4.14 -4.94 32.75
N SER A 256 2.91 -5.43 32.91
CA SER A 256 2.49 -6.72 32.34
C SER A 256 2.46 -6.67 30.81
N VAL A 257 2.66 -7.83 30.19
CA VAL A 257 2.57 -8.03 28.74
C VAL A 257 1.21 -8.64 28.40
N ASN A 258 0.44 -7.97 27.53
CA ASN A 258 -0.77 -8.56 26.95
C ASN A 258 -0.42 -9.49 25.77
N ARG A 259 -1.34 -10.41 25.43
CA ARG A 259 -1.12 -11.43 24.39
C ARG A 259 -0.82 -10.85 23.00
N GLY A 260 -1.37 -9.68 22.66
CA GLY A 260 -1.04 -8.95 21.42
C GLY A 260 0.39 -8.41 21.39
N GLN A 261 0.86 -7.80 22.48
CA GLN A 261 2.24 -7.33 22.63
C GLN A 261 3.23 -8.49 22.62
N MET A 262 2.94 -9.58 23.33
CA MET A 262 3.73 -10.82 23.31
C MET A 262 3.86 -11.35 21.88
N ALA A 263 2.77 -11.38 21.11
CA ALA A 263 2.83 -11.81 19.71
C ALA A 263 3.80 -10.95 18.89
N ALA A 264 3.69 -9.62 18.96
CA ALA A 264 4.61 -8.72 18.27
C ALA A 264 6.08 -8.91 18.69
N PHE A 265 6.34 -9.17 19.98
CA PHE A 265 7.67 -9.48 20.50
C PHE A 265 8.24 -10.78 19.92
N ILE A 266 7.48 -11.88 19.93
CA ILE A 266 7.93 -13.18 19.39
C ILE A 266 8.10 -13.10 17.87
N THR A 267 7.13 -12.52 17.14
CA THR A 267 7.21 -12.31 15.69
C THR A 267 8.48 -11.58 15.27
N ARG A 268 8.84 -10.48 15.94
CA ARG A 268 10.07 -9.74 15.64
C ARG A 268 11.33 -10.51 16.02
N ALA A 269 11.28 -11.32 17.07
CA ALA A 269 12.41 -12.17 17.45
C ALA A 269 12.67 -13.28 16.41
N LEU A 270 11.61 -13.92 15.91
CA LEU A 270 11.72 -14.98 14.91
C LEU A 270 12.37 -14.49 13.60
N ALA A 271 12.21 -13.21 13.25
CA ALA A 271 12.88 -12.58 12.10
C ALA A 271 14.41 -12.72 12.14
N HIS A 272 15.00 -12.68 13.34
CA HIS A 272 16.44 -12.89 13.61
C HIS A 272 16.87 -14.36 13.65
N THR A 273 15.94 -15.30 13.48
CA THR A 273 16.20 -16.75 13.49
C THR A 273 16.01 -17.35 12.09
N SER A 274 16.31 -18.64 11.94
CA SER A 274 16.03 -19.36 10.69
C SER A 274 14.54 -19.55 10.39
N ALA A 275 13.63 -19.28 11.33
CA ALA A 275 12.18 -19.51 11.15
C ALA A 275 11.63 -18.76 9.93
N ARG A 276 11.23 -19.50 8.90
CA ARG A 276 10.56 -18.98 7.70
C ARG A 276 9.40 -19.96 7.33
N PRO A 277 8.40 -19.53 6.54
CA PRO A 277 7.32 -20.41 6.08
C PRO A 277 7.82 -21.69 5.40
N GLU A 278 7.00 -22.74 5.40
CA GLU A 278 7.30 -24.00 4.69
C GLU A 278 7.48 -23.76 3.18
N GLY A 279 8.37 -24.53 2.53
CA GLY A 279 8.65 -24.40 1.10
C GLY A 279 9.67 -23.31 0.81
N VAL A 280 9.51 -22.63 -0.33
CA VAL A 280 10.38 -21.52 -0.76
C VAL A 280 9.76 -20.20 -0.35
N THR A 281 10.58 -19.29 0.17
CA THR A 281 10.23 -17.88 0.32
C THR A 281 11.35 -16.99 -0.20
N ILE A 282 10.98 -15.83 -0.74
CA ILE A 282 11.90 -14.82 -1.28
C ILE A 282 11.55 -13.47 -0.64
N GLN A 283 12.58 -12.73 -0.21
CA GLN A 283 12.44 -11.45 0.48
C GLN A 283 13.56 -10.51 0.07
N THR A 284 13.28 -9.21 0.00
CA THR A 284 14.31 -8.17 -0.14
C THR A 284 15.07 -7.98 1.18
N ASP A 285 16.39 -7.87 1.12
CA ASP A 285 17.27 -7.57 2.26
C ASP A 285 17.98 -6.21 2.11
N GLU A 286 18.44 -5.90 0.90
CA GLU A 286 19.03 -4.61 0.49
C GLU A 286 18.44 -4.14 -0.86
N PRO A 287 18.65 -2.88 -1.32
CA PRO A 287 18.13 -2.41 -2.60
C PRO A 287 18.66 -3.25 -3.79
N GLY A 288 17.76 -4.02 -4.42
CA GLY A 288 18.11 -4.98 -5.47
C GLY A 288 18.67 -6.31 -4.96
N GLY A 289 18.89 -6.47 -3.67
CA GLY A 289 19.23 -7.75 -3.02
C GLY A 289 17.98 -8.57 -2.70
N VAL A 290 18.13 -9.89 -2.70
CA VAL A 290 17.12 -10.81 -2.17
C VAL A 290 17.77 -11.94 -1.37
N ILE A 291 17.08 -12.39 -0.33
CA ILE A 291 17.37 -13.66 0.34
C ILE A 291 16.26 -14.63 0.01
N ILE A 292 16.65 -15.78 -0.53
CA ILE A 292 15.78 -16.93 -0.77
C ILE A 292 15.97 -17.91 0.39
N SER A 293 14.89 -18.45 0.94
CA SER A 293 14.89 -19.37 2.07
C SER A 293 14.06 -20.61 1.75
N VAL A 294 14.64 -21.80 1.95
CA VAL A 294 13.93 -23.09 1.79
C VAL A 294 13.75 -23.78 3.15
N ARG A 295 12.52 -24.16 3.48
CA ARG A 295 12.15 -24.81 4.75
C ARG A 295 11.31 -26.07 4.57
N ASP A 296 11.44 -26.99 5.52
CA ASP A 296 10.59 -28.16 5.62
C ASP A 296 9.26 -27.86 6.36
N ALA A 297 8.39 -28.87 6.47
CA ALA A 297 7.12 -28.83 7.22
C ALA A 297 7.25 -28.56 8.73
N ASN A 298 8.47 -28.50 9.27
CA ASN A 298 8.76 -28.12 10.65
C ASN A 298 9.38 -26.72 10.75
N PHE A 299 9.41 -25.97 9.63
CA PHE A 299 10.04 -24.66 9.48
C PHE A 299 11.57 -24.67 9.65
N HIS A 300 12.20 -25.84 9.51
CA HIS A 300 13.64 -26.02 9.67
C HIS A 300 14.38 -25.82 8.35
N PRO A 301 15.62 -25.29 8.38
CA PRO A 301 16.39 -24.99 7.18
C PRO A 301 16.76 -26.24 6.38
N VAL A 302 16.39 -26.26 5.10
CA VAL A 302 16.77 -27.34 4.17
C VAL A 302 18.08 -26.98 3.49
N ALA A 303 19.17 -27.63 3.90
CA ALA A 303 20.50 -27.36 3.38
C ALA A 303 20.80 -28.13 2.08
N ASN A 304 21.47 -27.48 1.12
CA ASN A 304 21.77 -28.00 -0.22
C ASN A 304 20.50 -28.34 -1.05
N ALA A 305 19.38 -27.66 -0.81
CA ALA A 305 18.23 -27.71 -1.70
C ALA A 305 18.60 -26.96 -3.01
N PRO A 306 18.30 -27.53 -4.19
CA PRO A 306 18.48 -26.81 -5.46
C PRO A 306 17.42 -25.73 -5.60
N VAL A 307 17.80 -24.58 -6.13
CA VAL A 307 16.93 -23.42 -6.30
C VAL A 307 17.19 -22.81 -7.68
N ASP A 308 16.19 -22.91 -8.57
CA ASP A 308 16.15 -22.12 -9.79
C ASP A 308 15.59 -20.73 -9.47
N ILE A 309 16.18 -19.73 -10.12
CA ILE A 309 15.98 -18.30 -9.89
C ILE A 309 15.99 -17.61 -11.25
N PHE A 310 14.89 -16.96 -11.57
CA PHE A 310 14.68 -16.24 -12.82
C PHE A 310 13.88 -14.96 -12.57
N SER A 311 13.94 -14.03 -13.52
CA SER A 311 13.29 -12.72 -13.41
C SER A 311 12.63 -12.28 -14.69
N ALA A 312 11.74 -11.29 -14.60
CA ALA A 312 11.11 -10.61 -15.71
C ALA A 312 10.89 -9.14 -15.35
N ARG A 313 10.62 -8.30 -16.35
CA ARG A 313 10.18 -6.91 -16.15
C ARG A 313 8.83 -6.91 -15.43
N ALA A 314 8.61 -6.02 -14.46
CA ALA A 314 7.41 -6.07 -13.62
C ALA A 314 6.10 -5.82 -14.39
N ASP A 315 6.12 -4.96 -15.40
CA ASP A 315 5.03 -4.73 -16.36
C ASP A 315 4.68 -5.98 -17.21
N GLN A 316 5.60 -6.94 -17.33
CA GLN A 316 5.45 -8.19 -18.07
C GLN A 316 5.44 -9.43 -17.16
N ALA A 317 5.25 -9.26 -15.86
CA ALA A 317 5.28 -10.37 -14.90
C ALA A 317 4.17 -11.41 -15.17
N ASP A 318 3.00 -10.95 -15.62
CA ASP A 318 1.87 -11.80 -16.04
C ASP A 318 2.18 -12.65 -17.29
N GLU A 319 3.26 -12.35 -18.02
CA GLU A 319 3.69 -13.09 -19.22
C GLU A 319 4.86 -14.05 -18.97
N ALA A 320 5.39 -14.11 -17.74
CA ALA A 320 6.43 -15.06 -17.34
C ALA A 320 5.99 -16.52 -17.49
N PHE A 321 4.68 -16.76 -17.47
CA PHE A 321 4.06 -18.06 -17.75
C PHE A 321 3.12 -17.97 -18.94
N SER A 322 3.10 -19.03 -19.75
CA SER A 322 2.21 -19.18 -20.90
C SER A 322 0.79 -19.51 -20.43
N ALA A 323 -0.21 -19.32 -21.29
CA ALA A 323 -1.61 -19.61 -20.97
C ALA A 323 -1.94 -21.11 -20.71
N ASP A 324 -0.97 -22.01 -20.83
CA ASP A 324 -1.04 -23.43 -20.44
C ASP A 324 -0.34 -23.72 -19.10
N GLY A 325 0.16 -22.70 -18.41
CA GLY A 325 0.90 -22.77 -17.15
C GLY A 325 2.42 -22.94 -17.32
N SER A 326 2.92 -23.24 -18.54
CA SER A 326 4.35 -23.48 -18.75
C SER A 326 5.17 -22.19 -18.80
N CYS A 327 6.35 -22.18 -18.17
CA CYS A 327 7.23 -21.00 -18.18
C CYS A 327 7.59 -20.51 -19.59
N ASN A 328 7.48 -19.20 -19.80
CA ASN A 328 7.73 -18.51 -21.05
C ASN A 328 9.19 -18.06 -21.17
N MET A 329 10.02 -18.96 -21.71
CA MET A 329 11.48 -18.77 -21.87
C MET A 329 11.91 -17.51 -22.66
N ALA A 330 11.00 -16.86 -23.38
CA ALA A 330 11.26 -15.62 -24.11
C ALA A 330 11.06 -14.35 -23.25
N ARG A 331 10.28 -14.42 -22.17
CA ARG A 331 10.04 -13.31 -21.23
C ARG A 331 10.87 -13.40 -19.95
N VAL A 332 11.24 -14.62 -19.51
CA VAL A 332 12.10 -14.80 -18.34
C VAL A 332 13.60 -14.68 -18.66
N THR A 333 14.33 -14.06 -17.75
CA THR A 333 15.79 -13.88 -17.74
C THR A 333 16.40 -14.69 -16.60
N ALA A 334 17.61 -15.20 -16.77
CA ALA A 334 18.30 -15.98 -15.74
C ALA A 334 18.94 -15.07 -14.68
N VAL A 335 18.89 -15.50 -13.41
CA VAL A 335 19.54 -14.82 -12.27
C VAL A 335 20.67 -15.71 -11.73
N ALA A 336 21.68 -15.11 -11.09
CA ALA A 336 22.76 -15.78 -10.34
C ALA A 336 23.59 -16.87 -11.05
N GLY A 337 23.47 -17.00 -12.37
CA GLY A 337 24.23 -17.99 -13.16
C GLY A 337 23.44 -19.25 -13.54
N ASN A 338 22.14 -19.33 -13.24
CA ASN A 338 21.27 -20.43 -13.67
C ASN A 338 21.25 -20.51 -15.21
N ALA A 339 21.70 -21.65 -15.76
CA ALA A 339 21.88 -21.79 -17.20
C ALA A 339 20.60 -22.24 -17.93
N ALA A 340 19.74 -22.99 -17.24
CA ALA A 340 18.49 -23.54 -17.75
C ALA A 340 17.30 -23.11 -16.88
N ARG A 341 17.03 -21.80 -16.86
CA ARG A 341 15.84 -21.21 -16.22
C ARG A 341 14.57 -22.04 -16.49
N CYS A 342 13.73 -22.18 -15.47
CA CYS A 342 12.47 -22.91 -15.42
C CYS A 342 12.54 -24.46 -15.45
N GLU A 343 13.70 -25.06 -15.17
CA GLU A 343 13.90 -26.50 -14.97
C GLU A 343 14.97 -26.72 -13.89
N ILE A 344 14.71 -27.55 -12.85
CA ILE A 344 15.72 -27.80 -11.82
C ILE A 344 16.86 -28.66 -12.39
N ASP A 345 18.03 -28.06 -12.58
CA ASP A 345 19.21 -28.71 -13.17
C ASP A 345 20.40 -28.86 -12.18
N ALA A 346 21.58 -29.21 -12.69
CA ALA A 346 22.78 -29.48 -11.89
C ALA A 346 23.76 -28.28 -11.79
N LEU A 347 23.41 -27.15 -12.40
CA LEU A 347 24.12 -25.87 -12.41
C LEU A 347 23.39 -24.82 -11.56
N ASP A 348 22.13 -25.07 -11.20
CA ASP A 348 21.33 -24.20 -10.34
C ASP A 348 21.99 -23.92 -8.98
N ALA A 349 21.60 -22.79 -8.40
CA ALA A 349 22.00 -22.40 -7.07
C ALA A 349 21.57 -23.44 -6.02
N ILE A 350 22.33 -23.54 -4.93
CA ILE A 350 21.96 -24.38 -3.77
C ILE A 350 21.90 -23.55 -2.49
N THR A 351 21.04 -23.95 -1.56
CA THR A 351 21.01 -23.35 -0.22
C THR A 351 22.21 -23.72 0.63
N GLY A 352 22.64 -22.79 1.47
CA GLY A 352 23.65 -22.99 2.52
C GLY A 352 23.17 -23.92 3.64
N LEU A 353 24.01 -24.09 4.67
CA LEU A 353 23.66 -24.90 5.86
C LEU A 353 22.55 -24.28 6.72
N ASP A 354 22.33 -22.97 6.56
CA ASP A 354 21.23 -22.18 7.13
C ASP A 354 19.94 -22.22 6.29
N GLY A 355 19.93 -23.01 5.20
CA GLY A 355 18.78 -23.16 4.31
C GLY A 355 18.48 -21.91 3.48
N ASN A 356 19.43 -20.98 3.35
CA ASN A 356 19.25 -19.75 2.58
C ASN A 356 20.13 -19.75 1.33
N ASN A 357 19.73 -18.97 0.32
CA ASN A 357 20.55 -18.64 -0.84
C ASN A 357 20.49 -17.12 -1.06
N ASP A 358 21.66 -16.53 -1.28
CA ASP A 358 21.83 -15.13 -1.66
C ASP A 358 22.39 -15.11 -3.09
N PRO A 359 21.57 -14.77 -4.11
CA PRO A 359 22.00 -14.62 -5.50
C PRO A 359 22.89 -13.38 -5.76
N GLY A 360 23.05 -12.50 -4.77
CA GLY A 360 23.62 -11.17 -4.91
C GLY A 360 22.63 -10.16 -5.50
N ALA A 361 23.13 -8.95 -5.78
CA ALA A 361 22.33 -7.89 -6.37
C ALA A 361 21.79 -8.27 -7.76
N ILE A 362 20.48 -8.11 -7.94
CA ILE A 362 19.73 -8.34 -9.17
C ILE A 362 19.47 -7.00 -9.85
N ASP A 363 19.69 -6.93 -11.16
CA ASP A 363 19.41 -5.73 -11.95
C ASP A 363 17.91 -5.38 -11.91
N VAL A 364 17.59 -4.19 -11.39
CA VAL A 364 16.21 -3.72 -11.27
C VAL A 364 15.85 -2.79 -12.42
N ASN A 365 14.82 -3.14 -13.20
CA ASN A 365 14.32 -2.35 -14.30
C ASN A 365 13.33 -1.28 -13.79
N THR A 366 13.83 -0.06 -13.55
CA THR A 366 13.04 1.09 -13.10
C THR A 366 11.90 1.41 -14.04
N ASP A 367 12.16 1.36 -15.34
CA ASP A 367 11.28 1.82 -16.41
C ASP A 367 10.07 0.88 -16.58
N ALA A 368 10.22 -0.38 -16.17
CA ALA A 368 9.15 -1.37 -16.10
C ALA A 368 8.32 -1.32 -14.80
N GLY A 369 8.57 -0.37 -13.90
CA GLY A 369 8.02 -0.38 -12.55
C GLY A 369 8.62 -1.48 -11.65
N GLY A 370 9.78 -2.03 -12.01
CA GLY A 370 10.52 -3.03 -11.26
C GLY A 370 10.99 -4.25 -12.07
N THR A 371 11.69 -5.15 -11.37
CA THR A 371 12.02 -6.50 -11.82
C THR A 371 11.34 -7.49 -10.90
N THR A 372 10.38 -8.27 -11.40
CA THR A 372 9.83 -9.41 -10.65
C THR A 372 10.82 -10.56 -10.70
N VAL A 373 11.13 -11.13 -9.54
CA VAL A 373 12.04 -12.26 -9.36
C VAL A 373 11.24 -13.42 -8.78
N TRP A 374 11.40 -14.60 -9.37
CA TRP A 374 10.88 -15.87 -8.87
C TRP A 374 12.03 -16.73 -8.38
N ALA A 375 11.76 -17.52 -7.33
CA ALA A 375 12.60 -18.59 -6.87
C ALA A 375 11.76 -19.85 -6.64
N TRP A 376 12.30 -21.02 -6.98
CA TRP A 376 11.58 -22.29 -6.90
C TRP A 376 12.52 -23.47 -6.62
N THR A 377 12.01 -24.52 -5.98
CA THR A 377 12.75 -25.75 -5.63
C THR A 377 11.95 -26.99 -6.02
N GLY A 378 12.64 -28.08 -6.40
CA GLY A 378 12.04 -29.34 -6.85
C GLY A 378 13.05 -30.49 -6.95
N GLU A 379 12.65 -31.62 -7.52
CA GLU A 379 13.59 -32.69 -7.90
C GLU A 379 14.27 -32.38 -9.24
N SER A 380 15.47 -32.94 -9.47
CA SER A 380 16.22 -32.65 -10.70
C SER A 380 15.50 -33.17 -11.95
N GLY A 381 15.24 -32.27 -12.90
CA GLY A 381 14.46 -32.50 -14.11
C GLY A 381 12.98 -32.12 -14.00
N ASP A 382 12.51 -31.67 -12.83
CA ASP A 382 11.20 -31.02 -12.70
C ASP A 382 11.17 -29.69 -13.45
N LYS A 383 9.97 -29.18 -13.74
CA LYS A 383 9.72 -27.92 -14.45
C LYS A 383 8.71 -27.08 -13.70
N VAL A 384 8.92 -25.77 -13.67
CA VAL A 384 8.01 -24.84 -13.00
C VAL A 384 6.75 -24.61 -13.84
N GLU A 385 5.62 -24.62 -13.15
CA GLU A 385 4.30 -24.28 -13.69
C GLU A 385 3.72 -23.12 -12.86
N ASP A 386 2.88 -22.28 -13.49
CA ASP A 386 2.19 -21.18 -12.80
C ASP A 386 1.36 -21.69 -11.61
N GLY A 387 1.56 -21.08 -10.44
CA GLY A 387 0.95 -21.51 -9.18
C GLY A 387 1.37 -22.90 -8.68
N GLY A 388 2.47 -23.47 -9.18
CA GLY A 388 3.01 -24.75 -8.72
C GLY A 388 3.48 -24.73 -7.26
N GLU A 389 3.48 -25.89 -6.59
CA GLU A 389 4.00 -26.00 -5.22
C GLU A 389 5.50 -25.65 -5.18
N GLY A 390 5.89 -24.82 -4.22
CA GLY A 390 7.29 -24.44 -3.99
C GLY A 390 7.84 -23.29 -4.84
N ILE A 391 7.00 -22.53 -5.57
CA ILE A 391 7.40 -21.25 -6.18
C ILE A 391 7.09 -20.07 -5.23
N ALA A 392 7.96 -19.07 -5.20
CA ALA A 392 7.72 -17.78 -4.56
C ALA A 392 8.24 -16.63 -5.43
N SER A 393 7.65 -15.44 -5.32
CA SER A 393 8.06 -14.25 -6.07
C SER A 393 8.06 -12.97 -5.25
N VAL A 394 8.90 -12.01 -5.66
CA VAL A 394 8.91 -10.64 -5.16
C VAL A 394 9.13 -9.67 -6.32
N ASN A 395 8.46 -8.51 -6.32
CA ASN A 395 8.82 -7.43 -7.24
C ASN A 395 9.88 -6.53 -6.59
N LEU A 396 11.04 -6.41 -7.25
CA LEU A 396 12.09 -5.48 -6.88
C LEU A 396 11.81 -4.14 -7.54
N THR A 397 11.58 -3.10 -6.74
CA THR A 397 11.57 -1.71 -7.20
C THR A 397 12.88 -1.05 -6.79
N ALA A 398 13.57 -0.37 -7.72
CA ALA A 398 14.89 0.18 -7.41
C ALA A 398 14.74 1.39 -6.49
N THR A 399 15.40 1.33 -5.33
CA THR A 399 15.58 2.49 -4.44
C THR A 399 16.99 3.07 -4.62
N ALA A 400 17.41 3.24 -5.88
CA ALA A 400 18.70 3.79 -6.25
C ALA A 400 18.51 5.24 -6.72
N PRO A 401 18.80 6.24 -5.87
CA PRO A 401 18.46 7.61 -6.19
C PRO A 401 19.42 8.21 -7.21
N VAL A 402 18.86 8.65 -8.34
CA VAL A 402 19.38 9.84 -9.03
C VAL A 402 19.39 11.02 -8.05
N GLY A 403 20.31 11.97 -8.22
CA GLY A 403 20.40 13.12 -7.34
C GLY A 403 19.11 13.95 -7.40
N ALA A 404 18.52 14.29 -6.25
CA ALA A 404 17.26 15.02 -6.21
C ALA A 404 17.42 16.45 -6.77
N ASP A 405 16.68 16.75 -7.84
CA ASP A 405 16.58 18.09 -8.45
C ASP A 405 15.25 18.77 -8.06
N ALA A 406 14.19 17.97 -7.93
CA ALA A 406 12.87 18.44 -7.53
C ALA A 406 12.11 17.43 -6.65
N ALA A 407 10.90 17.81 -6.21
CA ALA A 407 10.01 16.96 -5.42
C ALA A 407 8.56 17.05 -5.89
N LYS A 408 7.92 15.91 -6.19
CA LYS A 408 6.50 15.79 -6.55
C LYS A 408 5.63 15.58 -5.31
N VAL A 409 4.44 16.17 -5.29
CA VAL A 409 3.47 16.03 -4.19
C VAL A 409 2.17 15.46 -4.75
N THR A 410 1.86 14.21 -4.40
CA THR A 410 0.70 13.46 -4.90
C THR A 410 -0.22 13.01 -3.78
N THR A 411 -1.43 12.57 -4.12
CA THR A 411 -2.40 12.02 -3.16
C THR A 411 -2.95 10.70 -3.65
N ASP A 412 -3.28 9.78 -2.74
CA ASP A 412 -3.95 8.51 -3.05
C ASP A 412 -5.44 8.64 -3.45
N VAL A 413 -5.97 9.87 -3.54
CA VAL A 413 -7.32 10.15 -4.05
C VAL A 413 -7.42 9.82 -5.55
N PRO A 414 -8.28 8.87 -5.98
CA PRO A 414 -8.39 8.53 -7.39
C PRO A 414 -8.96 9.68 -8.23
N MET A 415 -8.53 9.77 -9.50
CA MET A 415 -9.01 10.80 -10.42
C MET A 415 -10.54 10.81 -10.54
N GLY A 416 -11.15 11.99 -10.41
CA GLY A 416 -12.60 12.18 -10.45
C GLY A 416 -13.34 11.97 -9.12
N VAL A 417 -12.66 11.45 -8.09
CA VAL A 417 -13.20 11.43 -6.71
C VAL A 417 -13.14 12.84 -6.13
N THR A 418 -14.26 13.31 -5.59
CA THR A 418 -14.40 14.70 -5.08
C THR A 418 -14.85 14.77 -3.62
N ARG A 419 -15.18 13.63 -2.99
CA ARG A 419 -15.46 13.49 -1.56
C ARG A 419 -14.77 12.25 -1.00
N GLN A 420 -14.56 12.28 0.30
CA GLN A 420 -14.10 11.17 1.12
C GLN A 420 -15.16 10.89 2.20
N ALA A 421 -15.33 9.63 2.59
CA ALA A 421 -16.25 9.29 3.66
C ALA A 421 -15.63 9.66 5.03
N PHE A 422 -16.42 10.11 6.00
CA PHE A 422 -15.90 10.32 7.35
C PHE A 422 -15.24 9.05 7.92
N GLY A 423 -14.13 9.22 8.64
CA GLY A 423 -13.29 8.13 9.14
C GLY A 423 -12.38 7.46 8.10
N SER A 424 -12.49 7.78 6.81
CA SER A 424 -11.47 7.39 5.83
C SER A 424 -10.16 8.16 6.03
N THR A 425 -9.08 7.67 5.43
CA THR A 425 -7.74 8.28 5.47
C THR A 425 -7.27 8.52 4.04
N VAL A 426 -6.80 9.74 3.77
CA VAL A 426 -6.10 10.12 2.54
C VAL A 426 -4.62 10.28 2.85
N THR A 427 -3.77 9.66 2.05
CA THR A 427 -2.31 9.77 2.13
C THR A 427 -1.82 10.79 1.12
N VAL A 428 -1.13 11.81 1.59
CA VAL A 428 -0.37 12.73 0.75
C VAL A 428 1.09 12.28 0.77
N THR A 429 1.66 12.08 -0.41
CA THR A 429 3.03 11.63 -0.61
C THR A 429 3.86 12.76 -1.20
N ILE A 430 4.99 13.07 -0.56
CA ILE A 430 6.06 13.89 -1.10
C ILE A 430 7.15 12.92 -1.55
N GLN A 431 7.55 12.98 -2.82
CA GLN A 431 8.55 12.09 -3.40
C GLN A 431 9.61 12.95 -4.09
N LEU A 432 10.87 12.81 -3.69
CA LEU A 432 11.99 13.40 -4.41
C LEU A 432 12.11 12.75 -5.80
N VAL A 433 12.51 13.53 -6.79
CA VAL A 433 12.74 13.07 -8.17
C VAL A 433 14.02 13.66 -8.75
N GLY A 434 14.59 12.93 -9.71
CA GLY A 434 15.77 13.33 -10.47
C GLY A 434 15.52 14.50 -11.41
N ASP A 435 16.52 14.79 -12.23
CA ASP A 435 16.44 15.87 -13.21
C ASP A 435 15.38 15.61 -14.30
N ALA A 436 15.03 16.67 -15.02
CA ALA A 436 14.07 16.63 -16.12
C ALA A 436 14.64 15.99 -17.41
N GLU A 437 15.90 15.54 -17.41
CA GLU A 437 16.56 14.87 -18.54
C GLU A 437 16.61 13.34 -18.36
N SER A 438 16.24 12.84 -17.16
CA SER A 438 16.18 11.43 -16.74
C SER A 438 14.76 11.02 -16.31
N ASP A 439 13.75 11.52 -17.02
CA ASP A 439 12.31 11.20 -16.85
C ASP A 439 11.76 11.38 -15.42
N ARG A 440 12.47 12.15 -14.57
CA ARG A 440 12.14 12.41 -13.17
C ARG A 440 11.90 11.12 -12.36
N ALA A 441 12.77 10.14 -12.58
CA ALA A 441 12.86 8.93 -11.76
C ALA A 441 12.94 9.26 -10.26
N ASP A 442 12.45 8.38 -9.39
CA ASP A 442 12.43 8.63 -7.95
C ASP A 442 13.86 8.80 -7.39
N ALA A 443 14.08 9.93 -6.73
CA ALA A 443 15.34 10.33 -6.13
C ALA A 443 15.32 10.15 -4.62
N GLY A 444 16.47 10.38 -4.01
CA GLY A 444 16.73 10.21 -2.58
C GLY A 444 17.27 11.49 -1.96
N PRO A 445 17.30 11.58 -0.63
CA PRO A 445 17.64 12.82 0.07
C PRO A 445 19.07 13.27 -0.23
N THR A 446 19.26 14.58 -0.26
CA THR A 446 20.56 15.23 -0.32
C THR A 446 21.40 14.90 0.93
N ASP A 447 22.72 15.11 0.86
CA ASP A 447 23.66 14.84 1.97
C ASP A 447 23.30 15.55 3.29
N ASP A 448 22.62 16.71 3.23
CA ASP A 448 22.16 17.48 4.40
C ASP A 448 20.78 17.03 4.92
N GLY A 449 20.11 16.12 4.20
CA GLY A 449 18.75 15.65 4.47
C GLY A 449 17.65 16.60 3.97
N ASP A 450 16.53 16.02 3.53
CA ASP A 450 15.40 16.76 2.97
C ASP A 450 14.17 16.71 3.90
N SER A 451 13.49 17.85 4.02
CA SER A 451 12.28 17.96 4.84
C SER A 451 11.33 19.06 4.37
N TYR A 452 10.04 18.87 4.69
CA TYR A 452 8.94 19.68 4.20
C TYR A 452 8.04 20.11 5.34
N THR A 453 7.75 21.40 5.40
CA THR A 453 6.74 21.96 6.31
C THR A 453 5.36 21.78 5.69
N VAL A 454 4.51 21.00 6.35
CA VAL A 454 3.11 20.78 5.98
C VAL A 454 2.23 21.58 6.92
N THR A 455 1.40 22.45 6.36
CA THR A 455 0.35 23.17 7.10
C THR A 455 -1.03 22.64 6.70
N LEU A 456 -1.79 22.19 7.68
CA LEU A 456 -3.18 21.74 7.53
C LEU A 456 -4.13 22.78 8.10
N ARG A 457 -5.18 23.11 7.36
CA ARG A 457 -6.27 24.02 7.77
C ARG A 457 -7.59 23.30 7.60
N SER A 458 -8.34 23.11 8.68
CA SER A 458 -9.66 22.46 8.60
C SER A 458 -10.82 23.39 8.97
N MET A 459 -11.96 23.13 8.35
CA MET A 459 -13.22 23.83 8.55
C MET A 459 -14.37 22.83 8.39
N ALA A 460 -15.26 22.81 9.38
CA ALA A 460 -16.52 22.06 9.30
C ALA A 460 -17.64 23.03 8.88
N ASP A 461 -18.42 22.62 7.88
CA ASP A 461 -19.76 23.11 7.62
C ASP A 461 -20.73 22.09 8.22
N LEU A 462 -21.74 22.55 8.96
CA LEU A 462 -22.70 21.69 9.66
C LEU A 462 -24.11 21.92 9.11
N ASN A 463 -24.88 20.85 8.97
CA ASN A 463 -26.30 20.89 8.60
C ASN A 463 -26.55 21.66 7.28
N GLU A 464 -25.67 21.44 6.29
CA GLU A 464 -25.76 22.07 4.99
C GLU A 464 -26.93 21.49 4.17
N ALA A 465 -27.66 22.33 3.44
CA ALA A 465 -28.84 21.90 2.69
C ALA A 465 -28.51 21.23 1.33
N THR A 466 -27.27 21.37 0.84
CA THR A 466 -26.85 20.91 -0.50
C THR A 466 -25.33 20.67 -0.56
N ASP A 467 -24.90 19.56 -1.17
CA ASP A 467 -23.48 19.29 -1.41
C ASP A 467 -22.92 20.00 -2.67
N ASP A 468 -22.93 21.32 -2.67
CA ASP A 468 -22.41 22.12 -3.79
C ASP A 468 -20.90 21.85 -4.05
N PRO A 469 -20.51 21.37 -5.26
CA PRO A 469 -19.12 21.12 -5.60
C PRO A 469 -18.21 22.35 -5.50
N ALA A 470 -18.72 23.56 -5.77
CA ALA A 470 -17.89 24.77 -5.72
C ALA A 470 -17.51 25.13 -4.27
N THR A 471 -18.46 24.99 -3.34
CA THR A 471 -18.24 25.20 -1.90
C THR A 471 -17.41 24.07 -1.28
N ALA A 472 -17.54 22.83 -1.75
CA ALA A 472 -16.69 21.72 -1.31
C ALA A 472 -15.23 21.84 -1.79
N GLY A 473 -15.00 22.25 -3.04
CA GLY A 473 -13.65 22.47 -3.58
C GLY A 473 -12.93 23.73 -3.07
N ALA A 474 -13.58 24.56 -2.23
CA ALA A 474 -13.05 25.85 -1.80
C ALA A 474 -11.89 25.71 -0.80
N GLU A 475 -10.79 26.45 -1.03
CA GLU A 475 -9.63 26.48 -0.13
C GLU A 475 -9.98 27.07 1.25
N VAL A 476 -9.54 26.38 2.30
CA VAL A 476 -9.75 26.77 3.71
C VAL A 476 -8.66 27.76 4.15
N THR A 477 -8.73 29.00 3.67
CA THR A 477 -7.70 30.02 3.99
C THR A 477 -7.71 30.43 5.48
N ALA A 478 -8.89 30.40 6.13
CA ALA A 478 -9.12 30.87 7.50
C ALA A 478 -9.77 29.80 8.42
N GLY A 479 -9.33 28.54 8.29
CA GLY A 479 -9.87 27.40 9.04
C GLY A 479 -9.84 27.55 10.57
N THR A 480 -10.82 26.93 11.21
CA THR A 480 -11.04 26.95 12.68
C THR A 480 -9.93 26.23 13.44
N SER A 481 -9.31 25.24 12.81
CA SER A 481 -8.13 24.52 13.31
C SER A 481 -6.99 24.63 12.30
N VAL A 482 -5.79 24.96 12.78
CA VAL A 482 -4.57 25.01 11.99
C VAL A 482 -3.50 24.17 12.69
N SER A 483 -2.91 23.22 11.96
CA SER A 483 -1.76 22.42 12.41
C SER A 483 -0.59 22.63 11.46
N THR A 484 0.63 22.60 11.99
CA THR A 484 1.86 22.65 11.21
C THR A 484 2.81 21.59 11.71
N GLN A 485 3.35 20.79 10.80
CA GLN A 485 4.29 19.70 11.08
C GLN A 485 5.43 19.69 10.06
N THR A 486 6.57 19.15 10.43
CA THR A 486 7.70 18.91 9.51
C THR A 486 7.75 17.43 9.19
N ILE A 487 7.75 17.10 7.90
CA ILE A 487 7.90 15.75 7.36
C ILE A 487 9.34 15.63 6.83
N ALA A 488 10.12 14.74 7.38
CA ALA A 488 11.37 14.31 6.76
C ALA A 488 11.05 13.30 5.65
N VAL A 489 11.82 13.31 4.56
CA VAL A 489 11.84 12.19 3.61
C VAL A 489 12.81 11.11 4.09
N ASP A 490 12.48 9.85 3.79
CA ASP A 490 13.31 8.69 4.11
C ASP A 490 14.42 8.45 3.06
N ALA A 491 15.14 7.33 3.17
CA ALA A 491 16.20 6.96 2.24
C ALA A 491 15.74 6.72 0.79
N SER A 492 14.42 6.50 0.57
CA SER A 492 13.80 6.44 -0.76
C SER A 492 13.37 7.81 -1.30
N GLY A 493 13.73 8.89 -0.60
CA GLY A 493 13.26 10.25 -0.89
C GLY A 493 11.77 10.44 -0.68
N LYS A 494 11.13 9.56 0.10
CA LYS A 494 9.68 9.55 0.30
C LYS A 494 9.31 10.08 1.68
N GLY A 495 8.30 10.94 1.72
CA GLY A 495 7.79 11.56 2.94
C GLY A 495 6.28 11.64 2.88
N THR A 496 5.59 10.90 3.76
CA THR A 496 4.12 10.81 3.73
C THR A 496 3.49 11.47 4.94
N PHE A 497 2.28 12.02 4.76
CA PHE A 497 1.40 12.38 5.87
C PHE A 497 -0.04 12.02 5.53
N THR A 498 -0.84 11.78 6.57
CA THR A 498 -2.24 11.40 6.42
C THR A 498 -3.19 12.53 6.78
N ILE A 499 -4.33 12.56 6.11
CA ILE A 499 -5.47 13.44 6.39
C ILE A 499 -6.68 12.55 6.67
N THR A 500 -7.35 12.80 7.78
CA THR A 500 -8.63 12.16 8.13
C THR A 500 -9.52 13.19 8.82
N ALA A 501 -10.83 13.01 8.73
CA ALA A 501 -11.81 13.76 9.50
C ALA A 501 -12.87 12.82 10.10
N ALA A 502 -13.21 13.06 11.35
CA ALA A 502 -14.40 12.51 11.96
C ALA A 502 -15.64 13.33 11.55
N ASP A 503 -16.78 12.67 11.55
CA ASP A 503 -18.10 13.29 11.42
C ASP A 503 -18.35 14.20 12.64
N PRO A 504 -18.69 15.49 12.46
CA PRO A 504 -18.93 16.42 13.56
C PRO A 504 -20.30 16.28 14.26
N ASP A 505 -21.34 15.76 13.60
CA ASP A 505 -22.60 15.32 14.25
C ASP A 505 -22.99 13.88 13.80
N PRO A 506 -22.29 12.83 14.32
CA PRO A 506 -22.51 11.44 13.91
C PRO A 506 -23.90 10.87 14.20
N ASN A 507 -24.71 11.58 15.01
CA ASN A 507 -26.07 11.18 15.36
C ASN A 507 -27.11 11.96 14.55
N ASN A 508 -26.71 13.07 13.91
CA ASN A 508 -27.58 14.07 13.33
C ASN A 508 -28.61 14.60 14.37
N ASP A 509 -28.15 14.79 15.62
CA ASP A 509 -28.99 15.08 16.79
C ASP A 509 -29.55 16.53 16.77
N ASP A 510 -28.87 17.45 16.08
CA ASP A 510 -29.25 18.87 15.98
C ASP A 510 -30.02 19.24 14.68
N ASP A 511 -30.28 18.27 13.78
CA ASP A 511 -30.82 18.53 12.43
C ASP A 511 -32.31 18.96 12.39
N PRO A 512 -32.63 20.13 11.81
CA PRO A 512 -34.03 20.56 11.61
C PRO A 512 -34.82 19.76 10.55
N ASP A 513 -34.17 19.11 9.57
CA ASP A 513 -34.82 18.44 8.43
C ASP A 513 -33.99 17.21 7.99
N SER A 514 -34.54 15.98 8.05
CA SER A 514 -33.86 14.66 7.95
C SER A 514 -33.12 14.32 6.62
N GLY A 515 -32.21 15.17 6.21
CA GLY A 515 -31.49 15.15 4.94
C GLY A 515 -30.57 16.36 4.74
N SER A 516 -30.21 17.07 5.82
CA SER A 516 -29.02 17.92 5.82
C SER A 516 -27.76 17.05 5.69
N ILE A 517 -26.62 17.68 5.41
CA ILE A 517 -25.32 17.01 5.30
C ILE A 517 -24.28 17.73 6.16
N ASP A 518 -23.31 16.99 6.63
CA ASP A 518 -22.11 17.52 7.27
C ASP A 518 -20.90 17.40 6.34
N ARG A 519 -20.00 18.37 6.43
CA ARG A 519 -18.81 18.44 5.58
C ARG A 519 -17.61 19.02 6.31
N VAL A 520 -16.49 18.29 6.28
CA VAL A 520 -15.19 18.81 6.76
C VAL A 520 -14.25 18.96 5.57
N ARG A 521 -13.90 20.21 5.26
CA ARG A 521 -12.81 20.53 4.32
C ARG A 521 -11.49 20.61 5.09
N VAL A 522 -10.44 20.00 4.54
CA VAL A 522 -9.06 20.10 5.02
C VAL A 522 -8.16 20.52 3.86
N SER A 523 -7.68 21.77 3.88
CA SER A 523 -6.68 22.25 2.93
C SER A 523 -5.28 22.01 3.47
N TYR A 524 -4.40 21.46 2.63
CA TYR A 524 -2.99 21.29 2.92
C TYR A 524 -2.13 22.27 2.10
N THR A 525 -0.99 22.64 2.65
CA THR A 525 0.07 23.39 1.98
C THR A 525 1.42 22.78 2.38
N VAL A 526 2.17 22.31 1.39
CA VAL A 526 3.52 21.79 1.52
C VAL A 526 4.50 22.88 1.10
N ALA A 527 5.59 23.04 1.84
CA ALA A 527 6.71 23.91 1.49
C ALA A 527 8.04 23.26 1.89
N ALA A 528 9.07 23.35 1.05
CA ALA A 528 10.42 22.91 1.40
C ALA A 528 10.94 23.66 2.64
N ALA A 529 11.57 22.94 3.57
CA ALA A 529 12.10 23.52 4.79
C ALA A 529 13.61 23.80 4.64
N GLY A 530 14.05 25.00 5.04
CA GLY A 530 15.47 25.35 5.03
C GLY A 530 16.09 25.30 3.63
N THR A 531 17.02 24.37 3.42
CA THR A 531 17.77 24.14 2.17
C THR A 531 17.26 22.95 1.36
N SER A 532 16.16 22.30 1.77
CA SER A 532 15.62 21.13 1.09
C SER A 532 15.14 21.42 -0.34
N THR A 533 15.15 20.36 -1.13
CA THR A 533 14.83 20.25 -2.55
C THR A 533 13.49 20.89 -2.88
N ALA A 534 13.45 21.68 -3.96
CA ALA A 534 12.29 22.47 -4.32
C ALA A 534 11.12 21.61 -4.80
N LEU A 535 9.89 22.04 -4.49
CA LEU A 535 8.68 21.39 -5.00
C LEU A 535 8.53 21.68 -6.50
N ALA A 536 8.32 20.63 -7.28
CA ALA A 536 8.06 20.72 -8.72
C ALA A 536 6.68 21.31 -8.98
N THR A 537 6.61 22.31 -9.88
CA THR A 537 5.35 22.96 -10.31
C THR A 537 4.91 22.57 -11.71
N ASP A 538 5.69 21.71 -12.37
CA ASP A 538 5.64 21.34 -13.78
C ASP A 538 5.47 19.82 -13.98
N ILE A 539 5.24 19.06 -12.90
CA ILE A 539 4.89 17.64 -12.97
C ILE A 539 3.37 17.51 -12.97
N THR A 540 2.82 16.93 -14.02
CA THR A 540 1.38 16.65 -14.14
C THR A 540 0.87 15.83 -12.95
N GLY A 541 -0.20 16.29 -12.31
CA GLY A 541 -0.77 15.67 -11.10
C GLY A 541 -0.05 16.01 -9.78
N SER A 542 1.12 16.64 -9.80
CA SER A 542 1.79 17.16 -8.60
C SER A 542 1.16 18.48 -8.14
N SER A 543 0.85 18.61 -6.84
CA SER A 543 0.42 19.89 -6.28
C SER A 543 0.87 20.10 -4.84
N ALA A 544 1.61 21.18 -4.60
CA ALA A 544 2.01 21.64 -3.27
C ALA A 544 0.82 22.08 -2.38
N THR A 545 -0.35 22.32 -2.97
CA THR A 545 -1.58 22.70 -2.27
C THR A 545 -2.78 21.91 -2.77
N GLY A 546 -3.66 21.51 -1.85
CA GLY A 546 -4.89 20.81 -2.20
C GLY A 546 -5.92 20.88 -1.08
N THR A 547 -7.18 20.57 -1.40
CA THR A 547 -8.27 20.52 -0.41
C THR A 547 -8.97 19.17 -0.49
N ILE A 548 -8.89 18.41 0.61
CA ILE A 548 -9.60 17.15 0.79
C ILE A 548 -10.92 17.44 1.49
N THR A 549 -12.01 16.88 0.99
CA THR A 549 -13.36 17.09 1.54
C THR A 549 -13.93 15.78 2.04
N PHE A 550 -14.23 15.70 3.33
CA PHE A 550 -14.97 14.61 3.95
C PHE A 550 -16.45 15.00 4.07
N SER A 551 -17.36 14.10 3.77
CA SER A 551 -18.82 14.32 3.92
C SER A 551 -19.59 13.01 4.01
N ASP A 552 -20.76 13.07 4.65
CA ASP A 552 -21.78 12.03 4.73
C ASP A 552 -22.82 12.07 3.58
N ALA A 553 -22.74 13.10 2.71
CA ALA A 553 -23.69 13.36 1.64
C ALA A 553 -24.04 12.11 0.80
N PRO A 554 -25.32 11.88 0.44
CA PRO A 554 -25.71 10.71 -0.34
C PRO A 554 -24.94 10.55 -1.67
N GLY A 555 -24.58 9.32 -2.01
CA GLY A 555 -23.84 8.99 -3.24
C GLY A 555 -24.56 9.46 -4.52
N GLN A 556 -23.90 10.33 -5.29
CA GLN A 556 -24.33 10.84 -6.59
C GLN A 556 -23.32 10.48 -7.67
N VAL A 557 -23.80 10.15 -8.87
CA VAL A 557 -22.95 9.80 -10.01
C VAL A 557 -22.23 11.05 -10.55
N VAL A 558 -20.89 11.04 -10.54
CA VAL A 558 -20.08 12.18 -11.03
C VAL A 558 -19.15 11.84 -12.19
N ALA A 559 -18.68 10.60 -12.29
CA ALA A 559 -17.70 10.18 -13.27
C ALA A 559 -17.97 8.77 -13.81
N ALA A 560 -17.40 8.49 -14.98
CA ALA A 560 -17.21 7.12 -15.47
C ALA A 560 -15.83 7.00 -16.11
N SER A 561 -15.34 5.77 -16.26
CA SER A 561 -14.25 5.45 -17.18
C SER A 561 -14.78 4.63 -18.36
N LEU A 562 -14.19 4.81 -19.54
CA LEU A 562 -14.54 4.08 -20.77
C LEU A 562 -13.27 3.43 -21.31
N LYS A 563 -13.19 2.09 -21.29
CA LYS A 563 -12.05 1.32 -21.82
C LYS A 563 -12.52 0.37 -22.93
N PRO A 564 -12.12 0.58 -24.19
CA PRO A 564 -12.23 -0.43 -25.25
C PRO A 564 -11.51 -1.73 -24.86
N THR A 565 -11.94 -2.89 -25.39
CA THR A 565 -11.26 -4.17 -25.10
C THR A 565 -9.90 -4.29 -25.78
N VAL A 566 -9.73 -3.58 -26.90
CA VAL A 566 -8.48 -3.44 -27.68
C VAL A 566 -8.40 -2.00 -28.18
N SER A 567 -7.21 -1.48 -28.48
CA SER A 567 -7.05 -0.08 -28.94
C SER A 567 -7.55 0.13 -30.37
N TYR A 568 -7.43 -0.88 -31.23
CA TYR A 568 -7.86 -0.83 -32.63
C TYR A 568 -8.48 -2.15 -33.12
N LEU A 569 -9.24 -2.08 -34.21
CA LEU A 569 -9.66 -3.23 -35.00
C LEU A 569 -9.59 -2.90 -36.50
N THR A 570 -9.33 -3.90 -37.33
CA THR A 570 -9.37 -3.73 -38.78
C THR A 570 -10.79 -3.37 -39.25
N ALA A 571 -10.90 -2.27 -40.02
CA ALA A 571 -12.15 -1.81 -40.61
C ALA A 571 -12.73 -2.86 -41.60
N PRO A 572 -14.05 -3.13 -41.57
CA PRO A 572 -14.67 -4.17 -42.37
C PRO A 572 -14.82 -3.73 -43.84
N THR A 573 -14.07 -4.35 -44.76
CA THR A 573 -14.19 -4.10 -46.21
C THR A 573 -15.56 -4.44 -46.81
N SER A 574 -16.37 -5.23 -46.09
CA SER A 574 -17.80 -5.41 -46.37
C SER A 574 -18.53 -5.90 -45.11
N GLY A 575 -19.82 -5.58 -45.00
CA GLY A 575 -20.63 -5.96 -43.84
C GLY A 575 -20.34 -5.09 -42.61
N ALA A 576 -20.26 -5.70 -41.43
CA ALA A 576 -20.05 -4.99 -40.17
C ALA A 576 -19.05 -5.73 -39.27
N ALA A 577 -18.15 -4.98 -38.64
CA ALA A 577 -17.32 -5.45 -37.54
C ALA A 577 -18.04 -5.22 -36.21
N SER A 578 -17.61 -5.87 -35.14
CA SER A 578 -18.13 -5.67 -33.78
C SER A 578 -17.01 -5.37 -32.81
N ASN A 579 -17.20 -4.37 -31.95
CA ASN A 579 -16.30 -4.00 -30.86
C ASN A 579 -17.05 -4.12 -29.52
N VAL A 580 -16.32 -4.35 -28.43
CA VAL A 580 -16.84 -4.38 -27.06
C VAL A 580 -16.07 -3.39 -26.21
N VAL A 581 -16.81 -2.51 -25.54
CA VAL A 581 -16.29 -1.47 -24.65
C VAL A 581 -16.81 -1.73 -23.24
N THR A 582 -15.96 -1.54 -22.25
CA THR A 582 -16.32 -1.59 -20.83
C THR A 582 -16.46 -0.17 -20.32
N VAL A 583 -17.58 0.15 -19.68
CA VAL A 583 -17.81 1.43 -18.98
C VAL A 583 -18.01 1.15 -17.50
N THR A 584 -17.28 1.83 -16.64
CA THR A 584 -17.43 1.75 -15.17
C THR A 584 -17.90 3.09 -14.65
N VAL A 585 -19.00 3.13 -13.90
CA VAL A 585 -19.63 4.36 -13.39
C VAL A 585 -19.39 4.44 -11.88
N VAL A 586 -18.94 5.61 -11.40
CA VAL A 586 -18.61 5.84 -9.98
C VAL A 586 -19.34 7.05 -9.40
N ASP A 587 -19.55 7.04 -8.08
CA ASP A 587 -20.07 8.16 -7.31
C ASP A 587 -18.96 9.15 -6.90
N GLN A 588 -19.31 10.22 -6.18
CA GLN A 588 -18.36 11.24 -5.73
C GLN A 588 -17.30 10.73 -4.72
N TYR A 589 -17.49 9.53 -4.17
CA TYR A 589 -16.56 8.80 -3.30
C TYR A 589 -15.75 7.74 -4.06
N GLY A 590 -15.89 7.65 -5.39
CA GLY A 590 -15.24 6.63 -6.21
C GLY A 590 -15.90 5.24 -6.13
N LYS A 591 -17.04 5.10 -5.45
CA LYS A 591 -17.69 3.79 -5.29
C LYS A 591 -18.45 3.40 -6.56
N PRO A 592 -18.40 2.13 -6.98
CA PRO A 592 -19.09 1.67 -8.18
C PRO A 592 -20.62 1.75 -8.06
N VAL A 593 -21.27 2.40 -9.02
CA VAL A 593 -22.72 2.67 -8.97
C VAL A 593 -23.51 1.60 -9.71
N ARG A 594 -24.19 0.73 -8.96
CA ARG A 594 -25.01 -0.35 -9.50
C ARG A 594 -26.33 0.13 -10.13
N GLY A 595 -26.74 -0.50 -11.22
CA GLY A 595 -28.06 -0.33 -11.83
C GLY A 595 -28.26 0.96 -12.64
N HIS A 596 -27.22 1.78 -12.78
CA HIS A 596 -27.26 3.06 -13.50
C HIS A 596 -27.33 2.84 -15.02
N LEU A 597 -28.12 3.63 -15.76
CA LEU A 597 -28.22 3.46 -17.22
C LEU A 597 -27.05 4.12 -17.93
N VAL A 598 -26.47 3.39 -18.89
CA VAL A 598 -25.37 3.84 -19.74
C VAL A 598 -25.70 3.56 -21.20
N ARG A 599 -25.37 4.51 -22.07
CA ARG A 599 -25.46 4.38 -23.53
C ARG A 599 -24.25 5.00 -24.21
N LEU A 600 -23.62 4.26 -25.12
CA LEU A 600 -22.56 4.80 -25.97
C LEU A 600 -23.12 5.64 -27.13
N SER A 601 -22.36 6.66 -27.49
CA SER A 601 -22.43 7.41 -28.75
C SER A 601 -21.01 7.62 -29.28
N SER A 602 -20.88 8.09 -30.51
CA SER A 602 -19.60 8.56 -31.05
C SER A 602 -19.75 9.75 -31.98
N ASN A 603 -18.62 10.24 -32.49
CA ASN A 603 -18.53 11.26 -33.54
C ASN A 603 -19.13 10.83 -34.91
N HIS A 604 -19.45 9.56 -35.11
CA HIS A 604 -20.07 9.06 -36.36
C HIS A 604 -21.51 9.56 -36.55
N SER A 605 -21.86 9.92 -37.79
CA SER A 605 -23.18 10.45 -38.13
C SER A 605 -24.28 9.38 -38.00
N SER A 606 -25.40 9.74 -37.37
CA SER A 606 -26.60 8.90 -37.33
C SER A 606 -27.43 8.94 -38.63
N THR A 607 -27.09 9.83 -39.57
CA THR A 607 -27.66 9.88 -40.93
C THR A 607 -26.55 10.05 -41.98
N PRO A 608 -25.74 9.00 -42.23
CA PRO A 608 -24.61 9.06 -43.16
C PRO A 608 -25.00 8.70 -44.60
N PRO A 609 -24.21 9.11 -45.62
CA PRO A 609 -24.20 8.48 -46.94
C PRO A 609 -23.84 6.98 -46.86
N ALA A 610 -24.12 6.23 -47.93
CA ALA A 610 -23.95 4.76 -47.93
C ALA A 610 -22.52 4.25 -47.71
N ASP A 611 -21.51 5.08 -48.01
CA ASP A 611 -20.09 4.72 -47.99
C ASP A 611 -19.30 5.37 -46.83
N ALA A 612 -19.99 5.99 -45.88
CA ALA A 612 -19.37 6.68 -44.74
C ALA A 612 -19.42 5.85 -43.45
N ASP A 613 -18.48 6.10 -42.54
CA ASP A 613 -18.31 5.35 -41.29
C ASP A 613 -19.49 5.54 -40.33
N VAL A 614 -20.04 4.42 -39.85
CA VAL A 614 -21.24 4.36 -39.00
C VAL A 614 -21.02 3.39 -37.86
N SER A 615 -21.26 3.84 -36.63
CA SER A 615 -21.31 2.98 -35.45
C SER A 615 -22.72 2.88 -34.89
N LYS A 616 -23.20 1.65 -34.75
CA LYS A 616 -24.54 1.33 -34.29
C LYS A 616 -24.50 0.75 -32.88
N PHE A 617 -24.78 1.61 -31.91
CA PHE A 617 -24.86 1.26 -30.50
C PHE A 617 -26.21 0.60 -30.15
N PRO A 618 -26.24 -0.33 -29.18
CA PRO A 618 -27.47 -0.89 -28.65
C PRO A 618 -28.27 0.15 -27.84
N ARG A 619 -29.44 -0.26 -27.34
CA ARG A 619 -30.17 0.52 -26.33
C ARG A 619 -29.36 0.62 -25.04
N ALA A 620 -29.67 1.63 -24.23
CA ALA A 620 -29.04 1.83 -22.92
C ALA A 620 -29.12 0.55 -22.06
N ARG A 621 -28.03 0.24 -21.36
CA ARG A 621 -27.89 -0.92 -20.47
C ARG A 621 -27.66 -0.44 -19.05
N ARG A 622 -28.10 -1.20 -18.04
CA ARG A 622 -27.82 -0.90 -16.63
C ARG A 622 -26.49 -1.51 -16.20
N THR A 623 -25.76 -0.82 -15.32
CA THR A 623 -24.54 -1.34 -14.68
C THR A 623 -24.86 -2.50 -13.72
N ASP A 624 -23.89 -3.39 -13.54
CA ASP A 624 -23.92 -4.52 -12.62
C ASP A 624 -23.50 -4.13 -11.19
N SER A 625 -23.20 -5.11 -10.34
CA SER A 625 -22.80 -4.89 -8.95
C SER A 625 -21.40 -4.28 -8.78
N SER A 626 -20.52 -4.33 -9.79
CA SER A 626 -19.24 -3.61 -9.78
C SER A 626 -19.34 -2.26 -10.51
N GLY A 627 -20.55 -1.73 -10.67
CA GLY A 627 -20.78 -0.44 -11.36
C GLY A 627 -20.39 -0.47 -12.83
N THR A 628 -20.18 -1.66 -13.39
CA THR A 628 -19.59 -1.88 -14.70
C THR A 628 -20.67 -2.26 -15.71
N VAL A 629 -20.46 -1.94 -16.99
CA VAL A 629 -21.29 -2.43 -18.08
C VAL A 629 -20.47 -2.64 -19.35
N ARG A 630 -20.52 -3.86 -19.88
CA ARG A 630 -19.96 -4.19 -21.20
C ARG A 630 -20.98 -3.91 -22.30
N ILE A 631 -20.60 -3.08 -23.26
CA ILE A 631 -21.45 -2.65 -24.39
C ILE A 631 -20.77 -3.07 -25.69
N GLY A 632 -21.34 -4.09 -26.34
CA GLY A 632 -20.99 -4.45 -27.71
C GLY A 632 -21.72 -3.55 -28.71
N TYR A 633 -21.02 -3.06 -29.71
CA TYR A 633 -21.58 -2.26 -30.81
C TYR A 633 -20.99 -2.70 -32.16
N SER A 634 -21.68 -2.39 -33.25
CA SER A 634 -21.25 -2.76 -34.60
C SER A 634 -20.85 -1.53 -35.43
N HIS A 635 -19.76 -1.63 -36.17
CA HIS A 635 -19.25 -0.59 -37.07
C HIS A 635 -19.32 -1.05 -38.53
N THR A 636 -19.62 -0.11 -39.43
CA THR A 636 -19.57 -0.27 -40.90
C THR A 636 -18.87 0.94 -41.50
N GLY A 637 -17.86 0.75 -42.34
CA GLY A 637 -17.06 1.87 -42.84
C GLY A 637 -15.75 1.43 -43.46
N ASN A 638 -14.96 2.39 -43.93
CA ASN A 638 -13.63 2.17 -44.53
C ASN A 638 -12.48 2.50 -43.55
N GLY A 639 -12.80 2.97 -42.35
CA GLY A 639 -11.86 3.23 -41.26
C GLY A 639 -11.88 4.69 -40.82
N SER A 640 -11.75 4.90 -39.51
CA SER A 640 -11.88 6.21 -38.88
C SER A 640 -11.27 6.22 -37.48
N ILE A 641 -10.99 7.42 -36.96
CA ILE A 641 -10.73 7.65 -35.55
C ILE A 641 -12.09 7.91 -34.87
N GLU A 642 -12.57 6.93 -34.11
CA GLU A 642 -13.86 6.99 -33.44
C GLU A 642 -13.71 7.55 -32.01
N ALA A 643 -14.21 8.76 -31.78
CA ALA A 643 -14.31 9.31 -30.43
C ALA A 643 -15.57 8.76 -29.75
N LEU A 644 -15.41 7.81 -28.83
CA LEU A 644 -16.48 7.18 -28.06
C LEU A 644 -16.84 8.03 -26.83
N VAL A 645 -18.13 8.10 -26.53
CA VAL A 645 -18.67 8.84 -25.38
C VAL A 645 -19.71 7.98 -24.66
N ALA A 646 -19.51 7.73 -23.37
CA ALA A 646 -20.51 7.21 -22.45
C ALA A 646 -21.48 8.32 -22.05
N ASN A 647 -22.78 8.05 -22.22
CA ASN A 647 -23.85 8.88 -21.74
C ASN A 647 -24.57 8.14 -20.61
N THR A 648 -24.71 8.78 -19.45
CA THR A 648 -25.32 8.21 -18.25
C THR A 648 -26.67 8.87 -17.95
N SER A 649 -27.52 8.22 -17.14
CA SER A 649 -28.85 8.72 -16.82
C SER A 649 -28.84 9.76 -15.71
N THR A 650 -29.19 10.99 -16.04
CA THR A 650 -29.65 11.98 -15.07
C THR A 650 -31.16 11.87 -14.90
N THR A 651 -31.63 11.87 -13.65
CA THR A 651 -33.07 11.90 -13.32
C THR A 651 -33.43 13.31 -12.88
N ALA A 652 -34.35 13.96 -13.56
CA ALA A 652 -34.89 15.25 -13.14
C ALA A 652 -35.88 15.09 -11.97
N ASP A 653 -36.17 16.18 -11.25
CA ASP A 653 -37.11 16.21 -10.10
C ASP A 653 -38.53 15.71 -10.45
N ASP A 654 -38.91 15.74 -11.73
CA ASP A 654 -40.19 15.24 -12.25
C ASP A 654 -40.19 13.72 -12.57
N GLY A 655 -39.06 13.03 -12.35
CA GLY A 655 -38.87 11.61 -12.62
C GLY A 655 -38.48 11.26 -14.06
N THR A 656 -38.21 12.26 -14.91
CA THR A 656 -37.74 12.01 -16.29
C THR A 656 -36.27 11.60 -16.31
N GLU A 657 -35.95 10.41 -16.84
CA GLU A 657 -34.57 9.98 -17.14
C GLU A 657 -34.11 10.60 -18.48
N THR A 658 -33.07 11.43 -18.46
CA THR A 658 -32.34 11.90 -19.65
C THR A 658 -30.93 11.32 -19.70
N LEU A 659 -30.38 11.08 -20.90
CA LEU A 659 -29.01 10.60 -21.07
C LEU A 659 -28.10 11.75 -21.50
N ALA A 660 -27.02 12.00 -20.75
CA ALA A 660 -26.03 13.04 -21.02
C ALA A 660 -24.61 12.48 -20.89
N ALA A 661 -23.64 13.07 -21.61
CA ALA A 661 -22.23 12.69 -21.51
C ALA A 661 -21.71 12.89 -20.08
N ILE A 662 -20.90 11.95 -19.59
CA ILE A 662 -20.31 11.97 -18.24
C ILE A 662 -18.80 12.26 -18.30
N THR A 663 -18.30 12.99 -17.30
CA THR A 663 -16.87 13.26 -17.11
C THR A 663 -16.07 11.95 -17.02
N GLY A 664 -14.91 11.90 -17.70
CA GLY A 664 -14.06 10.70 -17.83
C GLY A 664 -14.60 9.62 -18.78
N GLY A 665 -15.87 9.71 -19.19
CA GLY A 665 -16.55 8.72 -20.02
C GLY A 665 -16.19 8.75 -21.50
N THR A 666 -14.98 9.15 -21.87
CA THR A 666 -14.54 9.34 -23.27
C THR A 666 -13.27 8.57 -23.56
N ALA A 667 -13.20 7.90 -24.73
CA ALA A 667 -11.95 7.37 -25.26
C ALA A 667 -11.96 7.38 -26.79
N ASN A 668 -10.78 7.42 -27.39
CA ASN A 668 -10.63 7.14 -28.82
C ASN A 668 -10.58 5.62 -29.05
N PHE A 669 -11.10 5.19 -30.19
CA PHE A 669 -10.97 3.83 -30.69
C PHE A 669 -10.70 3.90 -32.20
N TYR A 670 -9.77 3.08 -32.68
CA TYR A 670 -9.31 3.19 -34.06
C TYR A 670 -9.85 2.06 -34.96
N TRP A 671 -10.68 2.43 -35.94
CA TRP A 671 -11.05 1.54 -37.03
C TRP A 671 -10.00 1.65 -38.14
N ALA A 672 -9.04 0.74 -38.09
CA ALA A 672 -7.81 0.83 -38.87
C ALA A 672 -7.92 0.14 -40.23
N LYS A 673 -7.39 0.75 -41.28
CA LYS A 673 -7.32 0.13 -42.61
C LYS A 673 -5.91 -0.44 -42.82
N ALA A 674 -5.81 -1.69 -43.26
CA ALA A 674 -4.52 -2.22 -43.70
C ALA A 674 -3.99 -1.45 -44.92
N ALA A 675 -2.72 -1.05 -44.89
CA ALA A 675 -2.07 -0.46 -46.05
C ALA A 675 -2.00 -1.48 -47.19
N THR A 676 -2.37 -1.08 -48.41
CA THR A 676 -2.42 -1.97 -49.59
C THR A 676 -1.49 -1.56 -50.72
N THR A 677 -0.96 -0.33 -50.68
CA THR A 677 0.02 0.16 -51.65
C THR A 677 1.03 1.10 -51.00
N ALA A 678 2.27 1.14 -51.49
CA ALA A 678 3.29 2.12 -51.06
C ALA A 678 2.84 3.59 -51.19
N THR A 679 1.88 3.88 -52.08
CA THR A 679 1.31 5.22 -52.29
C THR A 679 0.46 5.69 -51.09
N GLU A 680 -0.16 4.76 -50.35
CA GLU A 680 -0.95 5.10 -49.17
C GLU A 680 -0.07 5.56 -48.01
N ILE A 681 1.12 4.96 -47.86
CA ILE A 681 2.09 5.32 -46.81
C ILE A 681 2.90 6.57 -47.19
N THR A 682 3.47 6.61 -48.41
CA THR A 682 4.19 7.80 -48.90
C THR A 682 3.30 9.03 -49.08
N GLY A 683 1.97 8.86 -49.08
CA GLY A 683 1.00 9.95 -49.07
C GLY A 683 0.74 10.59 -47.70
N LEU A 684 1.18 9.99 -46.58
CA LEU A 684 0.97 10.52 -45.22
C LEU A 684 1.89 11.72 -44.90
N GLY A 685 3.03 11.83 -45.58
CA GLY A 685 4.04 12.87 -45.37
C GLY A 685 5.33 12.35 -44.71
N THR A 686 6.18 13.26 -44.24
CA THR A 686 7.49 12.95 -43.62
C THR A 686 7.47 13.04 -42.08
N SER A 687 6.28 13.10 -41.49
CA SER A 687 6.01 13.07 -40.06
C SER A 687 4.52 12.78 -39.92
N THR A 688 4.19 11.70 -39.21
CA THR A 688 2.82 11.21 -39.09
C THR A 688 2.63 10.61 -37.72
N VAL A 689 1.56 11.01 -37.01
CA VAL A 689 1.31 10.59 -35.62
C VAL A 689 1.19 9.07 -35.52
N VAL A 690 1.85 8.49 -34.52
CA VAL A 690 1.66 7.10 -34.08
C VAL A 690 0.49 7.07 -33.11
N HIS A 691 -0.55 6.29 -33.41
CA HIS A 691 -1.77 6.22 -32.59
C HIS A 691 -1.86 4.97 -31.71
N VAL A 692 -1.13 3.92 -32.10
CA VAL A 692 -0.89 2.68 -31.35
C VAL A 692 0.42 2.10 -31.86
N ALA A 693 1.32 1.72 -30.96
CA ALA A 693 2.42 0.80 -31.23
C ALA A 693 2.11 -0.57 -30.59
N ASP A 694 2.33 -1.64 -31.33
CA ASP A 694 2.17 -3.03 -30.89
C ASP A 694 3.43 -3.80 -31.31
N ALA A 695 4.36 -3.94 -30.38
CA ALA A 695 5.64 -4.64 -30.60
C ALA A 695 5.44 -6.14 -30.79
N ASP A 696 4.51 -6.77 -30.05
CA ASP A 696 4.27 -8.21 -30.12
C ASP A 696 3.72 -8.67 -31.47
N SER A 697 3.07 -7.78 -32.22
CA SER A 697 2.62 -8.03 -33.60
C SER A 697 3.37 -7.22 -34.67
N ASN A 698 4.51 -6.63 -34.32
CA ASN A 698 5.32 -5.70 -35.11
C ASN A 698 4.47 -4.72 -35.94
N THR A 699 3.48 -4.10 -35.29
CA THR A 699 2.44 -3.31 -35.95
C THR A 699 2.42 -1.88 -35.41
N LEU A 700 2.45 -0.91 -36.31
CA LEU A 700 2.17 0.50 -36.02
C LEU A 700 0.84 0.90 -36.64
N LEU A 701 0.04 1.63 -35.88
CA LEU A 701 -1.13 2.32 -36.38
C LEU A 701 -0.80 3.80 -36.57
N ILE A 702 -0.66 4.23 -37.82
CA ILE A 702 -0.14 5.57 -38.12
C ILE A 702 -1.12 6.42 -38.93
N GLY A 703 -1.14 7.70 -38.59
CA GLY A 703 -1.87 8.73 -39.32
C GLY A 703 -3.37 8.54 -39.31
N GLY A 704 -4.03 9.08 -40.34
CA GLY A 704 -5.46 9.28 -40.34
C GLY A 704 -5.83 10.69 -39.86
N GLY A 705 -7.12 11.01 -39.97
CA GLY A 705 -7.63 12.36 -39.67
C GLY A 705 -9.04 12.54 -40.22
N PRO A 706 -9.54 13.79 -40.35
CA PRO A 706 -10.93 14.05 -40.75
C PRO A 706 -11.36 13.52 -42.13
N SER A 707 -10.40 13.12 -42.97
CA SER A 707 -10.62 12.69 -44.35
C SER A 707 -9.82 11.44 -44.76
N ALA A 708 -9.17 10.74 -43.83
CA ALA A 708 -8.38 9.55 -44.11
C ALA A 708 -8.44 8.56 -42.92
N PRO A 709 -8.56 7.24 -43.18
CA PRO A 709 -8.50 6.23 -42.13
C PRO A 709 -7.09 6.15 -41.53
N PRO A 710 -6.94 5.78 -40.24
CA PRO A 710 -5.64 5.41 -39.69
C PRO A 710 -5.16 4.09 -40.34
N LEU A 711 -3.87 3.99 -40.65
CA LEU A 711 -3.31 2.90 -41.45
C LEU A 711 -2.49 1.91 -40.60
N ILE A 712 -2.79 0.62 -40.76
CA ILE A 712 -1.98 -0.46 -40.19
C ILE A 712 -0.75 -0.65 -41.08
N VAL A 713 0.43 -0.42 -40.48
CA VAL A 713 1.76 -0.65 -41.05
C VAL A 713 2.44 -1.74 -40.22
N ARG A 714 3.22 -2.60 -40.87
CA ARG A 714 4.05 -3.59 -40.19
C ARG A 714 5.52 -3.28 -40.40
N TYR A 715 6.36 -3.77 -39.51
CA TYR A 715 7.81 -3.69 -39.62
C TYR A 715 8.45 -5.05 -39.32
N ASP A 716 9.66 -5.30 -39.79
CA ASP A 716 10.39 -6.54 -39.50
C ASP A 716 11.92 -6.38 -39.43
N ASP A 717 12.62 -7.44 -39.01
CA ASP A 717 14.08 -7.46 -38.81
C ASP A 717 14.92 -7.02 -40.02
N ASN A 718 14.35 -6.93 -41.23
CA ASN A 718 15.02 -6.49 -42.45
C ASN A 718 14.92 -4.96 -42.68
N ASP A 719 14.07 -4.27 -41.93
CA ASP A 719 13.86 -2.82 -42.01
C ASP A 719 14.99 -2.00 -41.32
N GLN A 720 14.96 -0.69 -41.53
CA GLN A 720 15.90 0.26 -40.96
C GLN A 720 15.22 1.22 -39.99
N TYR A 721 15.71 1.27 -38.76
CA TYR A 721 15.15 2.11 -37.70
C TYR A 721 16.08 3.27 -37.33
N SER A 722 15.50 4.41 -36.99
CA SER A 722 16.18 5.56 -36.41
C SER A 722 15.25 6.22 -35.39
N VAL A 723 15.81 6.66 -34.27
CA VAL A 723 15.11 7.45 -33.24
C VAL A 723 15.80 8.82 -33.14
N GLY A 724 15.02 9.90 -33.11
CA GLY A 724 15.53 11.27 -33.01
C GLY A 724 14.83 12.24 -33.98
N ALA A 725 15.42 13.41 -34.22
CA ALA A 725 14.80 14.43 -35.08
C ALA A 725 14.47 13.90 -36.50
N SER A 726 13.33 14.33 -37.05
CA SER A 726 12.88 13.97 -38.40
C SER A 726 13.99 14.16 -39.44
N GLY A 727 14.36 13.08 -40.13
CA GLY A 727 15.51 13.03 -41.04
C GLY A 727 16.83 12.58 -40.42
N SER A 728 16.83 12.05 -39.19
CA SER A 728 18.00 11.40 -38.60
C SER A 728 18.51 10.24 -39.47
N GLU A 729 19.83 10.15 -39.60
CA GLU A 729 20.58 9.14 -40.37
C GLU A 729 21.29 8.11 -39.47
N GLU A 730 21.16 8.24 -38.14
CA GLU A 730 21.75 7.31 -37.19
C GLU A 730 20.83 6.10 -36.99
N LEU A 731 21.27 4.95 -37.48
CA LEU A 731 20.50 3.71 -37.39
C LEU A 731 20.60 3.10 -35.99
N THR A 732 19.46 2.65 -35.47
CA THR A 732 19.32 1.92 -34.21
C THR A 732 18.81 0.50 -34.44
N SER A 733 18.77 -0.33 -33.40
CA SER A 733 18.17 -1.68 -33.45
C SER A 733 16.65 -1.62 -33.38
N MET A 734 15.96 -2.65 -33.87
CA MET A 734 14.50 -2.78 -33.72
C MET A 734 14.07 -2.67 -32.25
N ALA A 735 14.77 -3.38 -31.35
CA ALA A 735 14.51 -3.32 -29.91
C ALA A 735 14.61 -1.90 -29.32
N ALA A 736 15.60 -1.09 -29.74
CA ALA A 736 15.74 0.29 -29.26
C ALA A 736 14.76 1.28 -29.93
N PHE A 737 14.14 0.88 -31.05
CA PHE A 737 13.02 1.61 -31.66
C PHE A 737 11.69 1.26 -30.97
N GLU A 738 11.47 -0.01 -30.64
CA GLU A 738 10.36 -0.47 -29.80
C GLU A 738 10.42 0.13 -28.38
N GLU A 739 11.62 0.18 -27.78
CA GLU A 739 11.86 0.82 -26.48
C GLU A 739 11.52 2.32 -26.51
N ALA A 740 11.81 3.01 -27.61
CA ALA A 740 11.44 4.42 -27.77
C ALA A 740 9.92 4.59 -27.96
N LEU A 741 9.27 3.72 -28.74
CA LEU A 741 7.82 3.71 -28.91
C LEU A 741 7.05 3.38 -27.62
N ALA A 742 7.65 2.63 -26.70
CA ALA A 742 7.03 2.27 -25.43
C ALA A 742 7.06 3.40 -24.38
N LYS A 743 7.83 4.48 -24.62
CA LYS A 743 7.97 5.61 -23.69
C LYS A 743 6.93 6.73 -23.89
N ASP A 744 6.24 6.77 -25.04
CA ASP A 744 5.18 7.75 -25.34
C ASP A 744 3.82 7.28 -24.78
N GLU A 745 3.47 7.69 -23.55
CA GLU A 745 2.17 7.38 -22.95
C GLU A 745 1.01 8.10 -23.66
N ASP A 746 1.25 9.31 -24.18
CA ASP A 746 0.24 10.19 -24.78
C ASP A 746 -0.11 9.84 -26.25
N ASN A 747 0.67 8.95 -26.88
CA ASN A 747 0.59 8.59 -28.31
C ASN A 747 0.67 9.84 -29.21
N ASN A 748 1.63 10.71 -28.88
CA ASN A 748 1.87 12.00 -29.51
C ASN A 748 3.05 11.97 -30.52
N ASP A 749 3.85 10.90 -30.50
CA ASP A 749 5.04 10.71 -31.35
C ASP A 749 4.71 10.72 -32.84
N THR A 750 5.71 11.07 -33.66
CA THR A 750 5.57 11.01 -35.11
C THR A 750 6.62 10.13 -35.78
N VAL A 751 6.18 9.26 -36.68
CA VAL A 751 7.05 8.43 -37.51
C VAL A 751 7.03 8.88 -38.97
N ALA A 752 8.18 8.81 -39.61
CA ALA A 752 8.31 8.89 -41.07
C ALA A 752 8.62 7.49 -41.61
N VAL A 753 7.83 7.02 -42.57
CA VAL A 753 8.04 5.71 -43.22
C VAL A 753 8.37 5.92 -44.70
N THR A 754 9.50 5.38 -45.14
CA THR A 754 9.97 5.45 -46.54
C THR A 754 10.26 4.05 -47.08
N SER A 755 10.16 3.89 -48.41
CA SER A 755 10.31 2.61 -49.13
C SER A 755 9.59 1.42 -48.46
N TYR A 756 8.28 1.54 -48.26
CA TYR A 756 7.44 0.47 -47.71
C TYR A 756 6.42 -0.01 -48.74
N ASP A 757 6.55 -1.25 -49.20
CA ASP A 757 5.55 -2.00 -49.96
C ASP A 757 4.91 -3.11 -49.10
N PRO A 758 3.64 -2.96 -48.67
CA PRO A 758 2.95 -3.96 -47.86
C PRO A 758 2.69 -5.29 -48.58
N THR A 759 3.08 -5.43 -49.85
CA THR A 759 2.93 -6.65 -50.65
C THR A 759 4.23 -7.41 -50.88
N ASP A 760 5.38 -6.87 -50.50
CA ASP A 760 6.71 -7.48 -50.65
C ASP A 760 7.45 -7.52 -49.30
N SER A 761 7.44 -8.68 -48.64
CA SER A 761 8.18 -8.92 -47.37
C SER A 761 9.69 -9.09 -47.57
N SER A 762 10.25 -8.58 -48.67
CA SER A 762 11.68 -8.42 -48.90
C SER A 762 12.08 -6.98 -49.22
N ASP A 763 11.11 -6.05 -49.19
CA ASP A 763 11.37 -4.63 -49.17
C ASP A 763 12.17 -4.25 -47.90
N VAL A 764 12.85 -3.11 -47.95
CA VAL A 764 13.58 -2.55 -46.81
C VAL A 764 12.96 -1.19 -46.55
N ALA A 765 11.95 -1.17 -45.69
CA ALA A 765 11.36 0.06 -45.23
C ALA A 765 12.31 0.75 -44.24
N ARG A 766 12.17 2.06 -44.17
CA ARG A 766 12.91 2.87 -43.20
C ARG A 766 11.95 3.70 -42.37
N PHE A 767 11.99 3.45 -41.07
CA PHE A 767 11.21 4.08 -40.02
C PHE A 767 12.09 5.08 -39.27
N VAL A 768 11.66 6.34 -39.22
CA VAL A 768 12.33 7.39 -38.42
C VAL A 768 11.33 7.91 -37.41
N LEU A 769 11.48 7.50 -36.16
CA LEU A 769 10.67 7.97 -35.03
C LEU A 769 11.23 9.31 -34.53
N THR A 770 10.37 10.32 -34.48
CA THR A 770 10.63 11.60 -33.82
C THR A 770 9.84 11.64 -32.53
N VAL A 771 10.57 11.37 -31.44
CA VAL A 771 10.05 11.41 -30.07
C VAL A 771 9.71 12.85 -29.70
N VAL A 772 8.52 13.08 -29.16
CA VAL A 772 8.14 14.34 -28.52
C VAL A 772 8.27 14.14 -27.01
N ALA A 773 8.86 15.11 -26.31
CA ALA A 773 8.92 15.03 -24.85
C ALA A 773 7.53 15.30 -24.26
N ASP A 774 7.05 14.42 -23.40
CA ASP A 774 5.80 14.59 -22.66
C ASP A 774 5.86 15.85 -21.78
N THR A 775 4.74 16.61 -21.76
CA THR A 775 4.69 18.00 -21.21
C THR A 775 3.75 18.18 -20.03
#